data_AF-A0A7E4UPH4-F1
#
_entry.id   AF-A0A7E4UPH4-F1
#
_cell.length_a   1.000
_cell.length_b   1.000
_cell.length_c   1.000
_cell.angle_alpha   90.00
_cell.angle_beta   90.00
_cell.angle_gamma   90.00
#
_symmetry.space_group_name_H-M   'P 1'
#
loop_
_entity.id
_entity.type
_entity.pdbx_description
1 polymer ?
#
loop_
_entity_poly.entity_id
_entity_poly.type
_entity_poly.pdbx_seq_one_letter_code
_entity_poly.pdbx_strand_id
1 'polypeptide(L)'
;MDSPPEKKASKPRVLTVDDLLPFGHGNKAKMLMRHLDGVNAITEASGLKDPKFEKLRNMFIAECEKAMTQPDWRMKVYPCLYKTAFYATIVIYREALAKGQSVSRFRAEYIEFTDKAVKYLLQLQKTYPEVAYEAFLHMGDISRYSLDILKDNSKYDKALQYYSQAVGLEPQRGHTYNNIALLLNLHNKSNYWRSACLFLRSAICAEPFRASLESLRRMASKLPGGVPKVQIIAIEYVLAMQEEKFSSVILDEPKKMWNDAITAELNKDSPNRMMLVETFVIVVLGSIAALTAKDDTNNRTSYLIQSICDDFKRFFKDVATAEDPEVIQERVRNRYRQARARRAAQQSTSESETETESEPQVPDELPRRPALGEITVQQLDAQNNVPQPDVPHSGENGSDEDMQSTEADSASSESDSDDSSSSSATSSEDIPVFMPIPGTDLNKALLALLIEWFDHIDELLKPRQLNVGLRMTLQSVFQLLLDTANTVQSDFDMAALENEDEMIRNRVIWHIRTPAINMPQQYFNTFLPVLLDGAKEWDSFPIMFDKYYKAAPKKRPASPEVSDAVKQGRTLAKMRSLYKTDDSPPYTGFPSHVLVKADVMTTRLSVVRSIAAAGCTVLMTRSTMALFDKTKTKDAEVRAAVRFLEEAMKADFVRLVEDHPGNMYLIAHEFLVFEFRDDYNGLFVILSTGDKTAERILPPSKTLREFPVWTEGIDKFSERFAAELRVPRW
;
A
#
# COMPACT_ATOMS: atom_id res chain seq x y z
N MET A 1 -6.62 38.94 18.33
CA MET A 1 -7.52 38.31 17.34
C MET A 1 -8.09 37.10 18.03
N ASP A 2 -9.31 37.24 18.56
CA ASP A 2 -9.98 36.16 19.28
C ASP A 2 -10.32 35.03 18.29
N SER A 3 -9.91 33.82 18.62
CA SER A 3 -10.21 32.62 17.84
C SER A 3 -11.73 32.47 17.70
N PRO A 4 -12.27 32.23 16.49
CA PRO A 4 -13.71 32.03 16.33
C PRO A 4 -14.15 30.80 17.15
N PRO A 5 -15.34 30.84 17.78
CA PRO A 5 -15.82 29.74 18.59
C PRO A 5 -15.91 28.47 17.73
N GLU A 6 -15.27 27.39 18.19
CA GLU A 6 -15.37 26.07 17.56
C GLU A 6 -16.86 25.70 17.41
N LYS A 7 -17.33 25.60 16.16
CA LYS A 7 -18.68 25.09 15.86
C LYS A 7 -18.80 23.70 16.49
N LYS A 8 -19.72 23.53 17.44
CA LYS A 8 -20.08 22.23 18.03
C LYS A 8 -20.26 21.23 16.88
N ALA A 9 -19.48 20.15 16.88
CA ALA A 9 -19.59 19.10 15.89
C ALA A 9 -21.07 18.64 15.81
N SER A 10 -21.63 18.60 14.60
CA SER A 10 -22.99 18.10 14.39
C SER A 10 -23.10 16.70 14.98
N LYS A 11 -24.09 16.47 15.87
CA LYS A 11 -24.35 15.16 16.46
C LYS A 11 -24.43 14.11 15.34
N PRO A 12 -23.85 12.91 15.50
CA PRO A 12 -23.92 11.88 14.47
C PRO A 12 -25.39 11.63 14.11
N ARG A 13 -25.73 11.75 12.82
CA ARG A 13 -27.09 11.55 12.32
C ARG A 13 -27.53 10.12 12.68
N VAL A 14 -28.45 10.01 13.63
CA VAL A 14 -29.09 8.76 14.04
C VAL A 14 -29.85 8.20 12.84
N LEU A 15 -29.85 6.87 12.67
CA LEU A 15 -30.65 6.20 11.64
C LEU A 15 -32.12 6.62 11.83
N THR A 16 -32.76 7.11 10.78
CA THR A 16 -34.18 7.47 10.83
C THR A 16 -35.04 6.26 10.46
N VAL A 17 -36.34 6.37 10.74
CA VAL A 17 -37.35 5.40 10.28
C VAL A 17 -37.25 5.16 8.77
N ASP A 18 -36.90 6.21 8.02
CA ASP A 18 -36.80 6.16 6.55
C ASP A 18 -35.64 5.29 6.07
N ASP A 19 -34.55 5.24 6.83
CA ASP A 19 -33.42 4.33 6.55
C ASP A 19 -33.84 2.86 6.70
N LEU A 20 -34.96 2.61 7.40
CA LEU A 20 -35.53 1.29 7.65
C LEU A 20 -36.88 1.03 6.94
N LEU A 21 -37.36 1.96 6.10
CA LEU A 21 -38.56 1.77 5.27
C LEU A 21 -38.43 0.69 4.18
N PRO A 22 -37.25 0.42 3.57
CA PRO A 22 -37.12 -0.63 2.54
C PRO A 22 -37.38 -2.06 3.04
N PHE A 23 -37.59 -2.25 4.34
CA PHE A 23 -37.65 -3.56 4.99
C PHE A 23 -39.00 -4.29 4.89
N GLY A 24 -40.03 -3.80 4.19
CA GLY A 24 -41.18 -4.60 3.67
C GLY A 24 -42.03 -5.45 4.66
N HIS A 25 -41.67 -5.53 5.93
CA HIS A 25 -42.27 -6.35 6.97
C HIS A 25 -42.39 -5.49 8.23
N GLY A 26 -43.54 -4.84 8.38
CA GLY A 26 -43.76 -3.82 9.39
C GLY A 26 -43.39 -4.24 10.81
N ASN A 27 -43.50 -5.51 11.18
CA ASN A 27 -43.26 -5.95 12.56
C ASN A 27 -41.76 -6.12 12.90
N LYS A 28 -40.93 -6.66 11.99
CA LYS A 28 -39.50 -6.85 12.25
C LYS A 28 -38.74 -5.54 12.23
N ALA A 29 -39.04 -4.68 11.25
CA ALA A 29 -38.47 -3.33 11.19
C ALA A 29 -38.86 -2.48 12.41
N LYS A 30 -40.14 -2.51 12.83
CA LYS A 30 -40.59 -1.83 14.06
C LYS A 30 -39.90 -2.34 15.32
N MET A 31 -39.60 -3.64 15.40
CA MET A 31 -38.88 -4.20 16.54
C MET A 31 -37.41 -3.75 16.57
N LEU A 32 -36.72 -3.80 15.42
CA LEU A 32 -35.35 -3.25 15.27
C LEU A 32 -35.31 -1.76 15.63
N MET A 33 -36.31 -0.98 15.18
CA MET A 33 -36.47 0.44 15.55
C MET A 33 -36.61 0.63 17.06
N ARG A 34 -37.50 -0.11 17.73
CA ARG A 34 -37.67 0.02 19.19
C ARG A 34 -36.38 -0.30 19.95
N HIS A 35 -35.62 -1.29 19.48
CA HIS A 35 -34.31 -1.60 20.07
C HIS A 35 -33.30 -0.48 19.80
N LEU A 36 -33.25 0.04 18.58
CA LEU A 36 -32.41 1.18 18.21
C LEU A 36 -32.72 2.42 19.07
N ASP A 37 -33.98 2.79 19.20
CA ASP A 37 -34.44 3.91 20.03
C ASP A 37 -34.06 3.70 21.51
N GLY A 38 -34.23 2.47 22.02
CA GLY A 38 -33.82 2.11 23.37
C GLY A 38 -32.31 2.19 23.58
N VAL A 39 -31.50 1.73 22.62
CA VAL A 39 -30.05 1.85 22.63
C VAL A 39 -29.65 3.33 22.66
N ASN A 40 -30.23 4.15 21.79
CA ASN A 40 -29.95 5.59 21.72
C ASN A 40 -30.33 6.33 23.01
N ALA A 41 -31.50 6.05 23.60
CA ALA A 41 -31.93 6.69 24.83
C ALA A 41 -30.99 6.38 26.02
N ILE A 42 -30.51 5.14 26.13
CA ILE A 42 -29.58 4.74 27.20
C ILE A 42 -28.19 5.34 26.98
N THR A 43 -27.75 5.44 25.72
CA THR A 43 -26.50 6.10 25.32
C THR A 43 -26.41 7.51 25.92
N GLU A 44 -27.53 8.23 25.96
CA GLU A 44 -27.60 9.60 26.50
C GLU A 44 -27.64 9.66 28.03
N ALA A 45 -28.14 8.62 28.71
CA ALA A 45 -28.50 8.69 30.13
C ALA A 45 -27.54 7.98 31.11
N SER A 46 -26.97 6.81 30.77
CA SER A 46 -26.54 5.86 31.81
C SER A 46 -25.03 5.59 31.93
N GLY A 47 -24.19 6.16 31.06
CA GLY A 47 -22.76 5.85 31.04
C GLY A 47 -22.42 4.42 30.57
N LEU A 48 -21.13 4.16 30.39
CA LEU A 48 -20.59 3.02 29.62
C LEU A 48 -20.93 1.61 30.16
N LYS A 49 -21.26 1.49 31.46
CA LYS A 49 -21.46 0.21 32.16
C LYS A 49 -22.92 -0.21 32.34
N ASP A 50 -23.88 0.44 31.71
CA ASP A 50 -25.29 0.06 31.90
C ASP A 50 -25.54 -1.37 31.35
N PRO A 51 -25.83 -2.38 32.20
CA PRO A 51 -26.12 -3.74 31.74
C PRO A 51 -27.34 -3.78 30.81
N LYS A 52 -28.25 -2.79 30.93
CA LYS A 52 -29.39 -2.65 30.02
C LYS A 52 -28.92 -2.30 28.61
N PHE A 53 -27.89 -1.46 28.46
CA PHE A 53 -27.32 -1.11 27.16
C PHE A 53 -26.73 -2.35 26.48
N GLU A 54 -25.88 -3.10 27.19
CA GLU A 54 -25.29 -4.32 26.65
C GLU A 54 -26.36 -5.36 26.27
N LYS A 55 -27.39 -5.53 27.11
CA LYS A 55 -28.52 -6.40 26.82
C LYS A 55 -29.26 -5.98 25.55
N LEU A 56 -29.60 -4.70 25.41
CA LEU A 56 -30.29 -4.19 24.21
C LEU A 56 -29.42 -4.33 22.96
N ARG A 57 -28.13 -4.03 23.06
CA ARG A 57 -27.16 -4.23 21.96
C ARG A 57 -27.14 -5.69 21.51
N ASN A 58 -27.04 -6.63 22.43
CA ASN A 58 -27.00 -8.06 22.11
C ASN A 58 -28.32 -8.56 21.51
N MET A 59 -29.46 -8.05 22.00
CA MET A 59 -30.78 -8.32 21.39
C MET A 59 -30.85 -7.78 19.95
N PHE A 60 -30.38 -6.55 19.72
CA PHE A 60 -30.34 -5.94 18.40
C PHE A 60 -29.45 -6.72 17.42
N ILE A 61 -28.26 -7.15 17.87
CA ILE A 61 -27.35 -8.02 17.09
C ILE A 61 -28.08 -9.32 16.68
N ALA A 62 -28.70 -10.01 17.64
CA ALA A 62 -29.40 -11.27 17.36
C ALA A 62 -30.54 -11.11 16.34
N GLU A 63 -31.27 -9.99 16.38
CA GLU A 63 -32.32 -9.71 15.40
C GLU A 63 -31.77 -9.35 14.02
N CYS A 64 -30.64 -8.64 13.95
CA CYS A 64 -29.93 -8.41 12.69
C CYS A 64 -29.47 -9.74 12.08
N GLU A 65 -28.90 -10.65 12.87
CA GLU A 65 -28.47 -11.96 12.38
C GLU A 65 -29.63 -12.79 11.82
N LYS A 66 -30.77 -12.81 12.52
CA LYS A 66 -31.99 -13.44 12.01
C LYS A 66 -32.42 -12.84 10.69
N ALA A 67 -32.36 -11.52 10.53
CA ALA A 67 -32.69 -10.86 9.27
C ALA A 67 -31.70 -11.21 8.14
N MET A 68 -30.40 -11.25 8.45
CA MET A 68 -29.34 -11.59 7.50
C MET A 68 -29.37 -13.05 7.00
N THR A 69 -30.18 -13.93 7.62
CA THR A 69 -30.45 -15.26 7.06
C THR A 69 -31.07 -15.19 5.66
N GLN A 70 -31.79 -14.10 5.35
CA GLN A 70 -32.32 -13.83 4.02
C GLN A 70 -31.24 -13.14 3.17
N PRO A 71 -30.81 -13.71 2.01
CA PRO A 71 -29.72 -13.17 1.19
C PRO A 71 -29.89 -11.69 0.82
N ASP A 72 -31.09 -11.30 0.37
CA ASP A 72 -31.42 -9.93 -0.07
C ASP A 72 -31.31 -8.87 1.04
N TRP A 73 -31.18 -9.32 2.28
CA TRP A 73 -31.14 -8.48 3.47
C TRP A 73 -29.74 -8.27 4.01
N ARG A 74 -28.77 -9.11 3.63
CA ARG A 74 -27.41 -9.09 4.20
C ARG A 74 -26.77 -7.71 4.08
N MET A 75 -26.70 -7.18 2.85
CA MET A 75 -26.09 -5.88 2.57
C MET A 75 -26.93 -4.69 3.06
N LYS A 76 -28.24 -4.87 3.27
CA LYS A 76 -29.14 -3.80 3.76
C LYS A 76 -29.10 -3.67 5.28
N VAL A 77 -29.05 -4.80 5.99
CA VAL A 77 -29.06 -4.86 7.46
C VAL A 77 -27.67 -4.59 8.03
N TYR A 78 -26.62 -5.04 7.34
CA TYR A 78 -25.26 -4.95 7.84
C TYR A 78 -24.82 -3.52 8.23
N PRO A 79 -25.05 -2.46 7.42
CA PRO A 79 -24.69 -1.10 7.82
C PRO A 79 -25.40 -0.64 9.11
N CYS A 80 -26.66 -1.04 9.29
CA CYS A 80 -27.43 -0.76 10.51
C CYS A 80 -26.86 -1.51 11.72
N LEU A 81 -26.50 -2.79 11.54
CA LEU A 81 -25.83 -3.61 12.55
C LEU A 81 -24.55 -2.92 13.03
N TYR A 82 -23.67 -2.55 12.11
CA TYR A 82 -22.40 -1.90 12.48
C TYR A 82 -22.61 -0.54 13.14
N LYS A 83 -23.40 0.34 12.52
CA LYS A 83 -23.61 1.71 13.01
C LYS A 83 -24.19 1.72 14.42
N THR A 84 -25.15 0.85 14.69
CA THR A 84 -25.90 0.83 15.95
C THR A 84 -25.19 0.03 17.04
N ALA A 85 -24.74 -1.19 16.73
CA ALA A 85 -24.18 -2.07 17.75
C ALA A 85 -22.73 -1.69 18.09
N PHE A 86 -21.94 -1.32 17.08
CA PHE A 86 -20.50 -1.11 17.25
C PHE A 86 -20.11 0.37 17.24
N TYR A 87 -20.43 1.10 16.17
CA TYR A 87 -19.99 2.49 16.03
C TYR A 87 -20.58 3.42 17.11
N ALA A 88 -21.88 3.32 17.41
CA ALA A 88 -22.49 4.10 18.48
C ALA A 88 -21.78 3.87 19.82
N THR A 89 -21.50 2.61 20.17
CA THR A 89 -20.73 2.27 21.38
C THR A 89 -19.36 2.96 21.39
N ILE A 90 -18.61 2.93 20.27
CA ILE A 90 -17.31 3.62 20.14
C ILE A 90 -17.46 5.13 20.36
N VAL A 91 -18.49 5.75 19.80
CA VAL A 91 -18.76 7.18 19.97
C VAL A 91 -18.96 7.54 21.44
N ILE A 92 -19.67 6.71 22.22
CA ILE A 92 -19.84 6.94 23.68
C ILE A 92 -18.48 7.01 24.37
N TYR A 93 -17.57 6.07 24.08
CA TYR A 93 -16.23 6.08 24.66
C TYR A 93 -15.42 7.32 24.24
N ARG A 94 -15.56 7.78 22.99
CA ARG A 94 -14.89 9.02 22.53
C ARG A 94 -15.44 10.25 23.23
N GLU A 95 -16.75 10.35 23.40
CA GLU A 95 -17.38 11.47 24.12
C GLU A 95 -17.02 11.48 25.60
N ALA A 96 -16.92 10.31 26.24
CA ALA A 96 -16.46 10.19 27.61
C ALA A 96 -15.04 10.76 27.77
N LEU A 97 -14.13 10.49 26.81
CA LEU A 97 -12.79 11.09 26.79
C LEU A 97 -12.82 12.59 26.57
N ALA A 98 -13.64 13.06 25.63
CA ALA A 98 -13.78 14.49 25.35
C ALA A 98 -14.29 15.26 26.58
N LYS A 99 -15.09 14.61 27.44
CA LYS A 99 -15.55 15.13 28.74
C LYS A 99 -14.51 14.98 29.87
N GLY A 100 -13.26 14.62 29.55
CA GLY A 100 -12.16 14.55 30.51
C GLY A 100 -12.13 13.27 31.37
N GLN A 101 -12.95 12.25 31.07
CA GLN A 101 -12.84 10.98 31.79
C GLN A 101 -11.52 10.28 31.45
N SER A 102 -10.83 9.76 32.47
CA SER A 102 -9.58 9.03 32.25
C SER A 102 -9.81 7.75 31.45
N VAL A 103 -8.98 7.51 30.43
CA VAL A 103 -8.92 6.25 29.67
C VAL A 103 -8.79 5.05 30.62
N SER A 104 -8.04 5.19 31.72
CA SER A 104 -7.83 4.09 32.69
C SER A 104 -9.13 3.56 33.30
N ARG A 105 -10.18 4.40 33.39
CA ARG A 105 -11.48 4.03 33.97
C ARG A 105 -12.19 2.94 33.17
N PHE A 106 -12.03 2.94 31.84
CA PHE A 106 -12.79 2.07 30.95
C PHE A 106 -11.92 1.29 29.96
N ARG A 107 -10.58 1.41 30.06
CA ARG A 107 -9.62 0.75 29.14
C ARG A 107 -9.89 -0.74 28.98
N ALA A 108 -10.01 -1.48 30.08
CA ALA A 108 -10.21 -2.94 30.04
C ALA A 108 -11.53 -3.31 29.33
N GLU A 109 -12.60 -2.59 29.64
CA GLU A 109 -13.93 -2.78 29.06
C GLU A 109 -13.94 -2.48 27.56
N TYR A 110 -13.30 -1.38 27.15
CA TYR A 110 -13.20 -1.02 25.73
C TYR A 110 -12.34 -2.02 24.95
N ILE A 111 -11.25 -2.53 25.52
CA ILE A 111 -10.46 -3.63 24.92
C ILE A 111 -11.34 -4.86 24.73
N GLU A 112 -12.04 -5.29 25.79
CA GLU A 112 -12.93 -6.45 25.72
C GLU A 112 -14.03 -6.28 24.66
N PHE A 113 -14.66 -5.11 24.62
CA PHE A 113 -15.68 -4.77 23.63
C PHE A 113 -15.13 -4.83 22.21
N THR A 114 -13.99 -4.17 21.94
CA THR A 114 -13.40 -4.14 20.60
C THR A 114 -12.93 -5.52 20.14
N ASP A 115 -12.36 -6.33 21.03
CA ASP A 115 -11.95 -7.70 20.72
C ASP A 115 -13.15 -8.61 20.45
N LYS A 116 -14.25 -8.47 21.22
CA LYS A 116 -15.52 -9.17 20.97
C LYS A 116 -16.12 -8.75 19.61
N ALA A 117 -16.14 -7.45 19.31
CA ALA A 117 -16.67 -6.92 18.06
C ALA A 117 -15.87 -7.42 16.83
N VAL A 118 -14.54 -7.41 16.90
CA VAL A 118 -13.70 -7.95 15.82
C VAL A 118 -13.91 -9.45 15.63
N LYS A 119 -13.94 -10.24 16.71
CA LYS A 119 -14.24 -11.68 16.63
C LYS A 119 -15.61 -11.95 16.00
N TYR A 120 -16.60 -11.15 16.39
CA TYR A 120 -17.95 -11.21 15.84
C TYR A 120 -17.97 -10.93 14.33
N LEU A 121 -17.39 -9.82 13.88
CA LEU A 121 -17.32 -9.47 12.46
C LEU A 121 -16.53 -10.49 11.63
N LEU A 122 -15.47 -11.06 12.21
CA LEU A 122 -14.69 -12.11 11.56
C LEU A 122 -15.50 -13.40 11.38
N GLN A 123 -16.37 -13.75 12.33
CA GLN A 123 -17.30 -14.87 12.18
C GLN A 123 -18.40 -14.52 11.17
N LEU A 124 -18.94 -13.31 11.24
CA LEU A 124 -20.02 -12.86 10.38
C LEU A 124 -19.63 -12.91 8.90
N GLN A 125 -18.42 -12.47 8.53
CA GLN A 125 -17.95 -12.57 7.14
C GLN A 125 -17.71 -14.01 6.67
N LYS A 126 -17.37 -14.95 7.57
CA LYS A 126 -17.31 -16.37 7.21
C LYS A 126 -18.70 -16.93 6.91
N THR A 127 -19.69 -16.53 7.71
CA THR A 127 -21.07 -16.97 7.56
C THR A 127 -21.74 -16.34 6.33
N TYR A 128 -21.43 -15.07 6.05
CA TYR A 128 -22.03 -14.27 4.99
C TYR A 128 -20.92 -13.62 4.15
N PRO A 129 -20.34 -14.33 3.16
CA PRO A 129 -19.22 -13.82 2.37
C PRO A 129 -19.54 -12.52 1.61
N GLU A 130 -20.82 -12.25 1.33
CA GLU A 130 -21.23 -11.02 0.63
C GLU A 130 -20.95 -9.75 1.44
N VAL A 131 -20.91 -9.85 2.78
CA VAL A 131 -20.55 -8.71 3.65
C VAL A 131 -19.06 -8.65 3.97
N ALA A 132 -18.22 -9.48 3.34
CA ALA A 132 -16.81 -9.60 3.71
C ALA A 132 -16.05 -8.28 3.57
N TYR A 133 -16.25 -7.54 2.47
CA TYR A 133 -15.65 -6.22 2.28
C TYR A 133 -16.00 -5.28 3.44
N GLU A 134 -17.29 -5.11 3.74
CA GLU A 134 -17.75 -4.20 4.80
C GLU A 134 -17.28 -4.65 6.19
N ALA A 135 -17.23 -5.96 6.44
CA ALA A 135 -16.67 -6.53 7.66
C ALA A 135 -15.19 -6.21 7.84
N PHE A 136 -14.36 -6.37 6.80
CA PHE A 136 -12.95 -6.01 6.87
C PHE A 136 -12.76 -4.49 7.04
N LEU A 137 -13.52 -3.67 6.32
CA LEU A 137 -13.54 -2.23 6.48
C LEU A 137 -13.80 -1.83 7.94
N HIS A 138 -14.85 -2.39 8.54
CA HIS A 138 -15.26 -2.05 9.91
C HIS A 138 -14.38 -2.67 11.01
N MET A 139 -13.77 -3.84 10.77
CA MET A 139 -12.71 -4.34 11.65
C MET A 139 -11.48 -3.40 11.63
N GLY A 140 -11.17 -2.82 10.47
CA GLY A 140 -10.19 -1.75 10.31
C GLY A 140 -10.57 -0.51 11.11
N ASP A 141 -11.83 -0.05 11.02
CA ASP A 141 -12.35 1.09 11.78
C ASP A 141 -12.24 0.86 13.29
N ILE A 142 -12.72 -0.28 13.80
CA ILE A 142 -12.64 -0.64 15.22
C ILE A 142 -11.19 -0.62 15.71
N SER A 143 -10.27 -1.15 14.92
CA SER A 143 -8.83 -1.15 15.24
C SER A 143 -8.24 0.26 15.21
N ARG A 144 -8.61 1.09 14.23
CA ARG A 144 -8.22 2.51 14.15
C ARG A 144 -8.76 3.31 15.35
N TYR A 145 -10.01 3.12 15.75
CA TYR A 145 -10.57 3.75 16.93
C TYR A 145 -9.90 3.26 18.22
N SER A 146 -9.48 1.99 18.26
CA SER A 146 -8.67 1.47 19.36
C SER A 146 -7.32 2.18 19.47
N LEU A 147 -6.65 2.43 18.34
CA LEU A 147 -5.45 3.25 18.29
C LEU A 147 -5.73 4.68 18.78
N ASP A 148 -6.81 5.33 18.33
CA ASP A 148 -7.13 6.71 18.72
C ASP A 148 -7.46 6.83 20.21
N ILE A 149 -8.31 5.95 20.74
CA ILE A 149 -8.82 6.01 22.12
C ILE A 149 -7.78 5.51 23.13
N LEU A 150 -7.14 4.37 22.86
CA LEU A 150 -6.23 3.74 23.82
C LEU A 150 -4.77 4.14 23.65
N LYS A 151 -4.44 4.86 22.56
CA LYS A 151 -3.07 5.16 22.12
C LYS A 151 -2.21 3.89 22.02
N ASP A 152 -2.81 2.78 21.60
CA ASP A 152 -2.18 1.47 21.47
C ASP A 152 -1.69 1.25 20.03
N ASN A 153 -0.39 1.47 19.81
CA ASN A 153 0.25 1.31 18.50
C ASN A 153 0.15 -0.12 17.94
N SER A 154 -0.07 -1.15 18.77
CA SER A 154 -0.27 -2.52 18.26
C SER A 154 -1.55 -2.68 17.42
N LYS A 155 -2.48 -1.72 17.54
CA LYS A 155 -3.73 -1.70 16.76
C LYS A 155 -3.56 -1.08 15.38
N TYR A 156 -2.46 -0.35 15.13
CA TYR A 156 -2.17 0.22 13.81
C TYR A 156 -1.98 -0.86 12.73
N ASP A 157 -1.09 -1.82 12.98
CA ASP A 157 -0.80 -2.89 12.01
C ASP A 157 -2.04 -3.73 11.71
N LYS A 158 -2.87 -3.99 12.74
CA LYS A 158 -4.14 -4.70 12.57
C LYS A 158 -5.13 -3.91 11.72
N ALA A 159 -5.28 -2.61 11.98
CA ALA A 159 -6.15 -1.75 11.16
C ALA A 159 -5.70 -1.75 9.70
N LEU A 160 -4.40 -1.60 9.45
CA LEU A 160 -3.83 -1.62 8.11
C LEU A 160 -4.01 -2.98 7.43
N GLN A 161 -3.84 -4.09 8.16
CA GLN A 161 -4.08 -5.44 7.65
C GLN A 161 -5.54 -5.60 7.18
N TYR A 162 -6.51 -5.21 8.01
CA TYR A 162 -7.92 -5.32 7.66
C TYR A 162 -8.31 -4.42 6.48
N TYR A 163 -7.84 -3.16 6.45
CA TYR A 163 -8.07 -2.31 5.29
C TYR A 163 -7.40 -2.87 4.03
N SER A 164 -6.22 -3.47 4.14
CA SER A 164 -5.57 -4.11 2.98
C SER A 164 -6.39 -5.29 2.45
N GLN A 165 -7.03 -6.06 3.33
CA GLN A 165 -7.96 -7.10 2.93
C GLN A 165 -9.21 -6.54 2.25
N ALA A 166 -9.78 -5.44 2.78
CA ALA A 166 -10.90 -4.75 2.14
C ALA A 166 -10.54 -4.22 0.74
N VAL A 167 -9.38 -3.58 0.57
CA VAL A 167 -8.86 -3.16 -0.75
C VAL A 167 -8.68 -4.36 -1.69
N GLY A 168 -8.19 -5.49 -1.18
CA GLY A 168 -8.01 -6.70 -1.99
C GLY A 168 -9.33 -7.32 -2.48
N LEU A 169 -10.44 -7.08 -1.77
CA LEU A 169 -11.77 -7.54 -2.19
C LEU A 169 -12.44 -6.58 -3.17
N GLU A 170 -12.40 -5.27 -2.87
CA GLU A 170 -13.05 -4.24 -3.69
C GLU A 170 -12.12 -3.03 -3.87
N PRO A 171 -11.11 -3.11 -4.77
CA PRO A 171 -10.14 -2.04 -4.97
C PRO A 171 -10.74 -0.76 -5.58
N GLN A 172 -11.94 -0.83 -6.12
CA GLN A 172 -12.66 0.29 -6.72
C GLN A 172 -13.45 1.13 -5.71
N ARG A 173 -13.52 0.73 -4.44
CA ARG A 173 -14.23 1.47 -3.39
C ARG A 173 -13.33 2.48 -2.69
N GLY A 174 -13.63 3.76 -2.90
CA GLY A 174 -12.90 4.88 -2.31
C GLY A 174 -12.87 4.87 -0.77
N HIS A 175 -13.94 4.38 -0.14
CA HIS A 175 -14.13 4.42 1.32
C HIS A 175 -12.96 3.79 2.09
N THR A 176 -12.40 2.67 1.60
CA THR A 176 -11.27 2.02 2.26
C THR A 176 -10.00 2.89 2.19
N TYR A 177 -9.71 3.53 1.06
CA TYR A 177 -8.56 4.43 0.92
C TYR A 177 -8.66 5.64 1.83
N ASN A 178 -9.85 6.24 1.98
CA ASN A 178 -10.09 7.30 2.95
C ASN A 178 -9.77 6.83 4.38
N ASN A 179 -10.16 5.61 4.73
CA ASN A 179 -9.93 5.08 6.07
C ASN A 179 -8.45 4.74 6.33
N ILE A 180 -7.71 4.28 5.32
CA ILE A 180 -6.24 4.15 5.40
C ILE A 180 -5.59 5.53 5.56
N ALA A 181 -6.03 6.55 4.80
CA ALA A 181 -5.51 7.91 4.93
C ALA A 181 -5.68 8.45 6.35
N LEU A 182 -6.87 8.27 6.94
CA LEU A 182 -7.14 8.63 8.33
C LEU A 182 -6.25 7.86 9.32
N LEU A 183 -6.00 6.56 9.07
CA LEU A 183 -5.11 5.74 9.89
C LEU A 183 -3.65 6.22 9.83
N LEU A 184 -3.14 6.53 8.64
CA LEU A 184 -1.77 7.05 8.45
C LEU A 184 -1.58 8.37 9.18
N ASN A 185 -2.52 9.31 9.00
CA ASN A 185 -2.49 10.62 9.64
C ASN A 185 -2.58 10.51 11.18
N LEU A 186 -3.34 9.54 11.69
CA LEU A 186 -3.47 9.27 13.12
C LEU A 186 -2.17 8.71 13.73
N HIS A 187 -1.54 7.74 13.07
CA HIS A 187 -0.36 7.05 13.59
C HIS A 187 0.92 7.87 13.49
N ASN A 188 1.13 8.53 12.35
CA ASN A 188 2.33 9.33 12.15
C ASN A 188 2.01 10.56 11.32
N LYS A 189 2.04 11.72 11.99
CA LYS A 189 1.82 13.03 11.36
C LYS A 189 2.83 13.36 10.27
N SER A 190 3.99 12.68 10.20
CA SER A 190 4.95 12.87 9.10
C SER A 190 4.50 12.21 7.79
N ASN A 191 3.46 11.36 7.80
CA ASN A 191 2.93 10.67 6.61
C ASN A 191 1.76 11.44 5.95
N TYR A 192 1.66 12.76 6.15
CA TYR A 192 0.55 13.56 5.62
C TYR A 192 0.48 13.52 4.09
N TRP A 193 1.61 13.48 3.36
CA TRP A 193 1.59 13.46 1.89
C TRP A 193 0.97 12.15 1.37
N ARG A 194 1.32 11.01 1.99
CA ARG A 194 0.69 9.71 1.67
C ARG A 194 -0.79 9.72 1.99
N SER A 195 -1.14 10.33 3.11
CA SER A 195 -2.54 10.51 3.52
C SER A 195 -3.29 11.37 2.50
N ALA A 196 -2.70 12.46 2.02
CA ALA A 196 -3.26 13.30 0.96
C ALA A 196 -3.49 12.51 -0.32
N CYS A 197 -2.49 11.77 -0.80
CA CYS A 197 -2.63 10.92 -1.99
C CYS A 197 -3.74 9.88 -1.83
N LEU A 198 -3.92 9.30 -0.63
CA LEU A 198 -4.99 8.33 -0.37
C LEU A 198 -6.38 8.98 -0.26
N PHE A 199 -6.49 10.19 0.29
CA PHE A 199 -7.76 10.95 0.26
C PHE A 199 -8.17 11.30 -1.18
N LEU A 200 -7.20 11.68 -2.02
CA LEU A 200 -7.42 11.96 -3.42
C LEU A 200 -7.75 10.69 -4.20
N ARG A 201 -7.01 9.60 -3.96
CA ARG A 201 -7.33 8.27 -4.52
C ARG A 201 -8.78 7.87 -4.17
N SER A 202 -9.18 8.08 -2.92
CA SER A 202 -10.55 7.83 -2.47
C SER A 202 -11.61 8.66 -3.22
N ALA A 203 -11.25 9.85 -3.72
CA ALA A 203 -12.16 10.72 -4.47
C ALA A 203 -12.28 10.32 -5.95
N ILE A 204 -11.27 9.65 -6.51
CA ILE A 204 -11.19 9.30 -7.95
C ILE A 204 -11.48 7.84 -8.27
N CYS A 205 -11.69 7.01 -7.25
CA CYS A 205 -12.10 5.61 -7.46
C CYS A 205 -13.44 5.52 -8.20
N ALA A 206 -13.72 4.41 -8.88
CA ALA A 206 -14.98 4.19 -9.60
C ALA A 206 -16.21 4.29 -8.68
N GLU A 207 -16.08 3.87 -7.41
CA GLU A 207 -17.02 4.14 -6.34
C GLU A 207 -16.43 5.19 -5.37
N PRO A 208 -16.50 6.49 -5.68
CA PRO A 208 -15.80 7.53 -4.93
C PRO A 208 -16.45 7.79 -3.57
N PHE A 209 -15.62 8.05 -2.56
CA PHE A 209 -16.09 8.46 -1.24
C PHE A 209 -16.01 9.98 -1.08
N ARG A 210 -17.12 10.68 -1.36
CA ARG A 210 -17.18 12.15 -1.44
C ARG A 210 -16.65 12.89 -0.20
N ALA A 211 -16.78 12.30 0.99
CA ALA A 211 -16.27 12.90 2.22
C ALA A 211 -14.73 12.85 2.36
N SER A 212 -14.01 12.25 1.41
CA SER A 212 -12.54 12.23 1.43
C SER A 212 -11.92 13.60 1.18
N LEU A 213 -12.52 14.45 0.34
CA LEU A 213 -12.06 15.82 0.11
C LEU A 213 -12.22 16.69 1.35
N GLU A 214 -13.34 16.54 2.06
CA GLU A 214 -13.53 17.19 3.37
C GLU A 214 -12.54 16.65 4.42
N SER A 215 -12.20 15.37 4.36
CA SER A 215 -11.17 14.79 5.22
C SER A 215 -9.77 15.33 4.90
N LEU A 216 -9.45 15.52 3.62
CA LEU A 216 -8.24 16.20 3.16
C LEU A 216 -8.18 17.64 3.67
N ARG A 217 -9.27 18.39 3.54
CA ARG A 217 -9.41 19.77 4.04
C ARG A 217 -9.19 19.86 5.56
N ARG A 218 -9.78 18.95 6.34
CA ARG A 218 -9.58 18.86 7.80
C ARG A 218 -8.16 18.46 8.19
N MET A 219 -7.49 17.64 7.38
CA MET A 219 -6.09 17.32 7.59
C MET A 219 -5.22 18.55 7.30
N ALA A 220 -5.47 19.24 6.19
CA ALA A 220 -4.74 20.43 5.75
C ALA A 220 -4.74 21.53 6.82
N SER A 221 -5.89 21.79 7.45
CA SER A 221 -6.02 22.80 8.51
C SER A 221 -5.30 22.45 9.82
N LYS A 222 -4.84 21.20 9.97
CA LYS A 222 -4.15 20.68 11.16
C LYS A 222 -2.71 20.26 10.88
N LEU A 223 -2.17 20.60 9.71
CA LEU A 223 -0.80 20.23 9.36
C LEU A 223 0.18 20.84 10.37
N PRO A 224 1.11 20.06 10.93
CA PRO A 224 2.09 20.58 11.86
C PRO A 224 3.03 21.57 11.14
N GLY A 225 3.58 22.55 11.87
CA GLY A 225 4.49 23.55 11.30
C GLY A 225 5.78 23.01 10.67
N GLY A 226 6.07 21.71 10.81
CA GLY A 226 7.19 21.04 10.15
C GLY A 226 6.90 20.53 8.74
N VAL A 227 5.68 20.69 8.23
CA VAL A 227 5.34 20.33 6.85
C VAL A 227 5.96 21.36 5.89
N PRO A 228 6.69 20.94 4.84
CA PRO A 228 7.20 21.85 3.82
C PRO A 228 6.08 22.71 3.21
N LYS A 229 6.31 24.03 3.17
CA LYS A 229 5.33 25.02 2.70
C LYS A 229 4.79 24.69 1.30
N VAL A 230 5.63 24.18 0.41
CA VAL A 230 5.25 23.78 -0.96
C VAL A 230 4.17 22.69 -0.99
N GLN A 231 4.15 21.78 0.01
CA GLN A 231 3.12 20.74 0.11
C GLN A 231 1.80 21.27 0.65
N ILE A 232 1.84 22.23 1.58
CA ILE A 232 0.64 22.92 2.06
C ILE A 232 -0.02 23.65 0.88
N ILE A 233 0.78 24.42 0.14
CA ILE A 233 0.31 25.17 -1.04
C ILE A 233 -0.24 24.24 -2.12
N ALA A 234 0.40 23.07 -2.35
CA ALA A 234 -0.14 22.09 -3.29
C ALA A 234 -1.50 21.54 -2.87
N ILE A 235 -1.71 21.27 -1.58
CA ILE A 235 -3.01 20.82 -1.07
C ILE A 235 -4.04 21.94 -1.19
N GLU A 236 -3.69 23.19 -0.88
CA GLU A 236 -4.57 24.35 -1.06
C GLU A 236 -4.94 24.54 -2.53
N TYR A 237 -3.97 24.38 -3.45
CA TYR A 237 -4.19 24.43 -4.88
C TYR A 237 -5.17 23.36 -5.35
N VAL A 238 -4.96 22.11 -4.90
CA VAL A 238 -5.88 21.00 -5.18
C VAL A 238 -7.27 21.27 -4.61
N LEU A 239 -7.40 21.75 -3.38
CA LEU A 239 -8.70 22.06 -2.78
C LEU A 239 -9.41 23.20 -3.54
N ALA A 240 -8.69 24.20 -4.03
CA ALA A 240 -9.24 25.25 -4.89
C ALA A 240 -9.78 24.67 -6.21
N MET A 241 -9.12 23.66 -6.80
CA MET A 241 -9.66 22.95 -7.96
C MET A 241 -10.97 22.20 -7.66
N GLN A 242 -11.23 21.85 -6.40
CA GLN A 242 -12.43 21.09 -5.98
C GLN A 242 -13.60 21.97 -5.57
N GLU A 243 -13.46 23.30 -5.56
CA GLU A 243 -14.55 24.20 -5.19
C GLU A 243 -15.76 24.02 -6.12
N GLU A 244 -16.97 24.04 -5.55
CA GLU A 244 -18.22 23.91 -6.30
C GLU A 244 -18.39 25.08 -7.29
N LYS A 245 -18.01 26.29 -6.86
CA LYS A 245 -18.03 27.50 -7.69
C LYS A 245 -16.67 27.71 -8.35
N PHE A 246 -16.36 26.87 -9.33
CA PHE A 246 -15.10 27.00 -10.06
C PHE A 246 -15.07 28.28 -10.92
N SER A 247 -14.02 29.08 -10.80
CA SER A 247 -13.66 30.13 -11.75
C SER A 247 -12.14 30.17 -11.94
N SER A 248 -11.66 30.55 -13.12
CA SER A 248 -10.22 30.71 -13.36
C SER A 248 -9.61 31.69 -12.36
N VAL A 249 -10.33 32.76 -12.02
CA VAL A 249 -9.91 33.78 -11.04
C VAL A 249 -9.66 33.17 -9.65
N ILE A 250 -10.50 32.22 -9.22
CA ILE A 250 -10.30 31.51 -7.93
C ILE A 250 -9.04 30.62 -7.97
N LEU A 251 -8.70 30.09 -9.15
CA LEU A 251 -7.56 29.19 -9.31
C LEU A 251 -6.22 29.92 -9.52
N ASP A 252 -6.24 31.13 -10.09
CA ASP A 252 -5.03 31.86 -10.50
C ASP A 252 -4.09 32.17 -9.33
N GLU A 253 -4.62 32.59 -8.19
CA GLU A 253 -3.81 32.88 -7.00
C GLU A 253 -3.17 31.60 -6.41
N PRO A 254 -3.92 30.54 -6.09
CA PRO A 254 -3.34 29.27 -5.66
C PRO A 254 -2.34 28.67 -6.66
N LYS A 255 -2.63 28.77 -7.96
CA LYS A 255 -1.71 28.32 -9.03
C LYS A 255 -0.42 29.12 -9.05
N LYS A 256 -0.51 30.45 -8.90
CA LYS A 256 0.68 31.32 -8.81
C LYS A 256 1.50 30.97 -7.58
N MET A 257 0.86 30.84 -6.41
CA MET A 257 1.53 30.45 -5.17
C MET A 257 2.23 29.09 -5.30
N TRP A 258 1.58 28.12 -5.96
CA TRP A 258 2.16 26.81 -6.27
C TRP A 258 3.43 26.93 -7.11
N ASN A 259 3.34 27.67 -8.22
CA ASN A 259 4.45 27.91 -9.12
C ASN A 259 5.64 28.62 -8.44
N ASP A 260 5.35 29.64 -7.63
CA ASP A 260 6.36 30.37 -6.87
C ASP A 260 7.01 29.46 -5.81
N ALA A 261 6.22 28.59 -5.16
CA ALA A 261 6.72 27.66 -4.15
C ALA A 261 7.62 26.56 -4.75
N ILE A 262 7.27 25.99 -5.90
CA ILE A 262 8.15 25.05 -6.62
C ILE A 262 9.47 25.74 -6.97
N THR A 263 9.38 26.93 -7.59
CA THR A 263 10.56 27.69 -8.04
C THR A 263 11.47 27.99 -6.86
N ALA A 264 10.91 28.45 -5.74
CA ALA A 264 11.66 28.72 -4.52
C ALA A 264 12.33 27.46 -3.94
N GLU A 265 11.65 26.30 -3.98
CA GLU A 265 12.21 25.04 -3.49
C GLU A 265 13.34 24.51 -4.39
N LEU A 266 13.17 24.62 -5.72
CA LEU A 266 14.18 24.23 -6.71
C LEU A 266 15.44 25.09 -6.63
N ASN A 267 15.30 26.37 -6.26
CA ASN A 267 16.41 27.32 -6.13
C ASN A 267 17.18 27.21 -4.80
N LYS A 268 16.78 26.32 -3.87
CA LYS A 268 17.56 26.07 -2.65
C LYS A 268 18.89 25.39 -2.99
N ASP A 269 19.93 25.64 -2.20
CA ASP A 269 21.25 25.01 -2.35
C ASP A 269 21.21 23.48 -2.36
N SER A 270 20.23 22.90 -1.65
CA SER A 270 19.97 21.47 -1.59
C SER A 270 18.46 21.20 -1.76
N PRO A 271 17.93 21.20 -3.00
CA PRO A 271 16.51 21.04 -3.23
C PRO A 271 16.09 19.61 -2.85
N ASN A 272 15.03 19.49 -2.05
CA ASN A 272 14.47 18.18 -1.73
C ASN A 272 13.59 17.69 -2.89
N ARG A 273 14.23 17.21 -3.97
CA ARG A 273 13.56 16.76 -5.20
C ARG A 273 12.56 15.65 -4.96
N MET A 274 12.85 14.77 -4.01
CA MET A 274 11.96 13.69 -3.63
C MET A 274 10.63 14.24 -3.13
N MET A 275 10.69 15.21 -2.22
CA MET A 275 9.51 15.91 -1.72
C MET A 275 8.79 16.69 -2.83
N LEU A 276 9.51 17.31 -3.76
CA LEU A 276 8.88 17.96 -4.93
C LEU A 276 8.08 16.99 -5.79
N VAL A 277 8.61 15.79 -6.05
CA VAL A 277 7.86 14.75 -6.78
C VAL A 277 6.65 14.26 -5.98
N GLU A 278 6.78 14.03 -4.67
CA GLU A 278 5.62 13.67 -3.81
C GLU A 278 4.54 14.75 -3.86
N THR A 279 4.95 16.02 -3.85
CA THR A 279 4.04 17.16 -3.92
C THR A 279 3.34 17.24 -5.27
N PHE A 280 4.09 16.99 -6.34
CA PHE A 280 3.58 16.97 -7.69
C PHE A 280 2.51 15.88 -7.88
N VAL A 281 2.70 14.70 -7.29
CA VAL A 281 1.71 13.62 -7.29
C VAL A 281 0.39 14.06 -6.66
N ILE A 282 0.44 14.83 -5.56
CA ILE A 282 -0.76 15.37 -4.92
C ILE A 282 -1.51 16.27 -5.90
N VAL A 283 -0.81 17.17 -6.58
CA VAL A 283 -1.42 18.07 -7.58
C VAL A 283 -2.07 17.25 -8.69
N VAL A 284 -1.34 16.29 -9.27
CA VAL A 284 -1.87 15.45 -10.35
C VAL A 284 -3.11 14.67 -9.94
N LEU A 285 -3.08 13.96 -8.81
CA LEU A 285 -4.26 13.22 -8.33
C LEU A 285 -5.43 14.15 -8.01
N GLY A 286 -5.13 15.33 -7.46
CA GLY A 286 -6.12 16.35 -7.15
C GLY A 286 -6.78 16.92 -8.39
N SER A 287 -6.01 17.09 -9.45
CA SER A 287 -6.52 17.50 -10.74
C SER A 287 -7.39 16.44 -11.39
N ILE A 288 -6.97 15.17 -11.37
CA ILE A 288 -7.81 14.06 -11.83
C ILE A 288 -9.12 14.04 -11.03
N ALA A 289 -9.06 14.21 -9.71
CA ALA A 289 -10.25 14.28 -8.87
C ALA A 289 -11.21 15.39 -9.30
N ALA A 290 -10.67 16.57 -9.63
CA ALA A 290 -11.47 17.71 -10.05
C ALA A 290 -12.15 17.44 -11.40
N LEU A 291 -11.44 16.77 -12.32
CA LEU A 291 -11.96 16.37 -13.63
C LEU A 291 -13.05 15.30 -13.51
N THR A 292 -12.92 14.36 -12.57
CA THR A 292 -13.89 13.27 -12.37
C THR A 292 -15.12 13.66 -11.55
N ALA A 293 -15.10 14.81 -10.87
CA ALA A 293 -16.25 15.31 -10.12
C ALA A 293 -17.38 15.66 -11.11
N LYS A 294 -18.47 14.86 -11.08
CA LYS A 294 -19.57 14.81 -12.07
C LYS A 294 -20.33 16.12 -12.36
N ASP A 295 -20.00 17.22 -11.70
CA ASP A 295 -20.72 18.50 -11.81
C ASP A 295 -19.92 19.53 -12.62
N ASP A 296 -20.12 19.42 -13.94
CA ASP A 296 -20.40 20.49 -14.90
C ASP A 296 -19.29 21.41 -15.48
N THR A 297 -19.49 21.63 -16.79
CA THR A 297 -18.79 22.46 -17.79
C THR A 297 -17.50 21.93 -18.44
N ASN A 298 -17.57 21.77 -19.78
CA ASN A 298 -16.40 21.61 -20.66
C ASN A 298 -15.30 22.66 -20.41
N ASN A 299 -15.69 23.85 -19.94
CA ASN A 299 -14.77 24.96 -19.68
C ASN A 299 -13.86 24.68 -18.47
N ARG A 300 -14.40 24.19 -17.34
CA ARG A 300 -13.61 23.77 -16.18
C ARG A 300 -12.62 22.67 -16.56
N THR A 301 -13.12 21.66 -17.26
CA THR A 301 -12.32 20.53 -17.74
C THR A 301 -11.17 20.99 -18.62
N SER A 302 -11.46 21.76 -19.68
CA SER A 302 -10.44 22.22 -20.63
C SER A 302 -9.38 23.11 -19.96
N TYR A 303 -9.82 24.02 -19.08
CA TYR A 303 -8.92 24.90 -18.34
C TYR A 303 -8.02 24.11 -17.38
N LEU A 304 -8.59 23.18 -16.61
CA LEU A 304 -7.82 22.34 -15.70
C LEU A 304 -6.81 21.50 -16.49
N ILE A 305 -7.23 20.80 -17.54
CA ILE A 305 -6.33 20.01 -18.41
C ILE A 305 -5.16 20.86 -18.90
N GLN A 306 -5.45 22.02 -19.51
CA GLN A 306 -4.41 22.91 -20.01
C GLN A 306 -3.48 23.39 -18.88
N SER A 307 -4.06 23.82 -17.76
CA SER A 307 -3.31 24.27 -16.59
C SER A 307 -2.34 23.20 -16.09
N ILE A 308 -2.81 21.95 -15.98
CA ILE A 308 -1.99 20.84 -15.49
C ILE A 308 -0.90 20.50 -16.50
N CYS A 309 -1.21 20.47 -17.81
CA CYS A 309 -0.19 20.26 -18.84
C CYS A 309 0.93 21.31 -18.74
N ASP A 310 0.56 22.58 -18.59
CA ASP A 310 1.52 23.67 -18.47
C ASP A 310 2.35 23.56 -17.18
N ASP A 311 1.71 23.25 -16.05
CA ASP A 311 2.38 23.02 -14.77
C ASP A 311 3.31 21.78 -14.83
N PHE A 312 2.93 20.73 -15.56
CA PHE A 312 3.71 19.51 -15.78
C PHE A 312 4.96 19.82 -16.61
N LYS A 313 4.77 20.44 -17.79
CA LYS A 313 5.86 20.87 -18.67
C LYS A 313 6.85 21.77 -17.95
N ARG A 314 6.33 22.75 -17.20
CA ARG A 314 7.15 23.65 -16.40
C ARG A 314 7.89 22.91 -15.30
N PHE A 315 7.21 22.12 -14.46
CA PHE A 315 7.83 21.40 -13.36
C PHE A 315 9.02 20.56 -13.84
N PHE A 316 8.84 19.81 -14.92
CA PHE A 316 9.89 18.95 -15.44
C PHE A 316 11.00 19.69 -16.15
N LYS A 317 10.68 20.77 -16.88
CA LYS A 317 11.70 21.68 -17.41
C LYS A 317 12.52 22.29 -16.28
N ASP A 318 11.88 22.78 -15.24
CA ASP A 318 12.54 23.41 -14.10
C ASP A 318 13.41 22.39 -13.35
N VAL A 319 12.90 21.18 -13.08
CA VAL A 319 13.68 20.08 -12.48
C VAL A 319 14.88 19.67 -13.35
N ALA A 320 14.73 19.65 -14.68
CA ALA A 320 15.81 19.31 -15.60
C ALA A 320 16.87 20.42 -15.70
N THR A 321 16.46 21.69 -15.65
CA THR A 321 17.36 22.85 -15.73
C THR A 321 18.00 23.24 -14.39
N ALA A 322 17.41 22.84 -13.26
CA ALA A 322 17.92 23.13 -11.92
C ALA A 322 19.28 22.47 -11.62
N GLU A 323 19.81 21.66 -12.54
CA GLU A 323 21.20 21.25 -12.53
C GLU A 323 21.91 21.71 -13.80
N ASP A 324 22.82 22.67 -13.62
CA ASP A 324 23.89 22.87 -14.58
C ASP A 324 24.64 21.53 -14.75
N PRO A 325 24.65 20.94 -15.96
CA PRO A 325 25.37 19.70 -16.24
C PRO A 325 26.82 19.76 -15.78
N GLU A 326 27.47 20.94 -15.81
CA GLU A 326 28.83 21.13 -15.32
C GLU A 326 28.91 20.99 -13.80
N VAL A 327 27.94 21.51 -13.06
CA VAL A 327 27.87 21.38 -11.60
C VAL A 327 27.63 19.93 -11.19
N ILE A 328 26.81 19.16 -11.92
CA ILE A 328 26.69 17.71 -11.71
C ILE A 328 28.04 17.04 -11.97
N GLN A 329 28.66 17.31 -13.12
CA GLN A 329 29.93 16.70 -13.49
C GLN A 329 31.01 17.01 -12.47
N GLU A 330 31.09 18.24 -11.97
CA GLU A 330 32.07 18.64 -10.97
C GLU A 330 31.79 18.00 -9.61
N ARG A 331 30.53 17.86 -9.18
CA ARG A 331 30.16 17.09 -7.98
C ARG A 331 30.56 15.61 -8.12
N VAL A 332 30.32 15.01 -9.28
CA VAL A 332 30.74 13.62 -9.57
C VAL A 332 32.26 13.52 -9.54
N ARG A 333 32.99 14.41 -10.21
CA ARG A 333 34.47 14.48 -10.17
C ARG A 333 34.98 14.64 -8.75
N ASN A 334 34.36 15.49 -7.94
CA ASN A 334 34.74 15.70 -6.53
C ASN A 334 34.48 14.46 -5.67
N ARG A 335 33.38 13.73 -5.87
CA ARG A 335 33.16 12.43 -5.20
C ARG A 335 34.19 11.40 -5.62
N TYR A 336 34.56 11.35 -6.90
CA TYR A 336 35.65 10.48 -7.39
C TYR A 336 37.01 10.87 -6.78
N ARG A 337 37.33 12.16 -6.71
CA ARG A 337 38.54 12.68 -6.05
C ARG A 337 38.56 12.29 -4.57
N GLN A 338 37.46 12.47 -3.85
CA GLN A 338 37.34 12.08 -2.43
C GLN A 338 37.46 10.56 -2.23
N ALA A 339 36.80 9.76 -3.06
CA ALA A 339 36.90 8.30 -3.00
C ALA A 339 38.32 7.82 -3.30
N ARG A 340 39.00 8.43 -4.29
CA ARG A 340 40.40 8.16 -4.61
C ARG A 340 41.34 8.57 -3.46
N ALA A 341 41.12 9.73 -2.85
CA ALA A 341 41.89 10.18 -1.69
C ALA A 341 41.73 9.23 -0.49
N ARG A 342 40.50 8.74 -0.23
CA ARG A 342 40.26 7.73 0.82
C ARG A 342 40.98 6.40 0.54
N ARG A 343 40.98 5.93 -0.72
CA ARG A 343 41.72 4.72 -1.10
C ARG A 343 43.23 4.89 -0.97
N ALA A 344 43.76 6.04 -1.39
CA ALA A 344 45.17 6.37 -1.24
C ALA A 344 45.57 6.43 0.24
N ALA A 345 44.74 7.06 1.08
CA ALA A 345 44.95 7.10 2.52
C ALA A 345 44.97 5.69 3.13
N GLN A 346 44.01 4.83 2.77
CA GLN A 346 43.95 3.43 3.22
C GLN A 346 45.17 2.61 2.76
N GLN A 347 45.64 2.81 1.52
CA GLN A 347 46.84 2.13 1.03
C GLN A 347 48.10 2.60 1.77
N SER A 348 48.22 3.90 2.05
CA SER A 348 49.34 4.42 2.84
C SER A 348 49.32 3.93 4.29
N THR A 349 48.14 3.68 4.87
CA THR A 349 48.05 3.09 6.22
C THR A 349 48.46 1.62 6.21
N SER A 350 48.02 0.84 5.21
CA SER A 350 48.41 -0.56 5.09
C SER A 350 49.89 -0.77 4.78
N GLU A 351 50.52 0.13 4.02
CA GLU A 351 51.96 0.05 3.73
C GLU A 351 52.80 0.42 4.96
N SER A 352 52.34 1.36 5.79
CA SER A 352 53.02 1.70 7.05
C SER A 352 52.90 0.63 8.15
N GLU A 353 51.85 -0.20 8.12
CA GLU A 353 51.68 -1.30 9.08
C GLU A 353 52.55 -2.52 8.74
N THR A 354 53.00 -2.67 7.48
CA THR A 354 53.89 -3.76 7.06
C THR A 354 55.38 -3.50 7.28
N GLU A 355 55.81 -2.26 7.59
CA GLU A 355 57.23 -1.94 7.83
C GLU A 355 57.66 -2.00 9.31
N THR A 356 56.77 -2.36 10.24
CA THR A 356 57.11 -2.57 11.65
C THR A 356 56.57 -3.90 12.20
N GLU A 357 56.85 -5.01 11.53
CA GLU A 357 56.91 -6.32 12.19
C GLU A 357 58.35 -6.60 12.64
N SER A 358 58.78 -5.93 13.72
CA SER A 358 59.87 -6.42 14.56
C SER A 358 59.29 -7.42 15.57
N GLU A 359 59.85 -8.63 15.60
CA GLU A 359 59.51 -9.76 16.47
C GLU A 359 59.09 -9.33 17.90
N PRO A 360 57.94 -9.80 18.42
CA PRO A 360 57.58 -9.54 19.81
C PRO A 360 58.43 -10.43 20.72
N GLN A 361 59.34 -9.81 21.48
CA GLN A 361 59.93 -10.44 22.65
C GLN A 361 58.83 -10.74 23.68
N VAL A 362 58.80 -11.99 24.11
CA VAL A 362 57.98 -12.53 25.19
C VAL A 362 58.33 -11.84 26.52
N PRO A 363 57.39 -11.18 27.21
CA PRO A 363 57.55 -10.84 28.60
C PRO A 363 56.93 -11.94 29.47
N ASP A 364 57.77 -12.54 30.31
CA ASP A 364 57.36 -13.28 31.50
C ASP A 364 56.60 -12.37 32.49
N GLU A 365 55.78 -13.01 33.32
CA GLU A 365 55.05 -12.48 34.49
C GLU A 365 53.66 -11.84 34.25
N LEU A 366 52.63 -12.68 34.45
CA LEU A 366 51.24 -12.31 34.71
C LEU A 366 51.03 -11.98 36.20
N PRO A 367 50.54 -10.78 36.58
CA PRO A 367 49.90 -10.60 37.87
C PRO A 367 48.43 -11.01 37.79
N ARG A 368 48.04 -11.91 38.69
CA ARG A 368 46.67 -12.38 38.93
C ARG A 368 45.71 -11.18 39.11
N ARG A 369 44.62 -11.16 38.34
CA ARG A 369 43.42 -10.36 38.64
C ARG A 369 42.26 -11.24 39.12
N PRO A 370 41.40 -10.70 40.00
CA PRO A 370 40.51 -11.49 40.85
C PRO A 370 39.23 -11.94 40.13
N ALA A 371 38.66 -13.01 40.68
CA ALA A 371 37.46 -13.68 40.25
C ALA A 371 36.23 -12.76 40.19
N LEU A 372 35.43 -12.97 39.14
CA LEU A 372 34.04 -12.54 39.03
C LEU A 372 33.23 -13.16 40.16
N GLY A 373 32.63 -12.32 41.01
CA GLY A 373 31.70 -12.70 42.04
C GLY A 373 30.34 -13.06 41.46
N GLU A 374 29.85 -14.22 41.89
CA GLU A 374 28.49 -14.73 41.73
C GLU A 374 27.48 -13.77 42.37
N ILE A 375 26.37 -13.49 41.68
CA ILE A 375 25.21 -12.84 42.28
C ILE A 375 24.17 -13.92 42.57
N THR A 376 24.08 -14.28 43.84
CA THR A 376 23.06 -15.15 44.42
C THR A 376 21.76 -14.39 44.66
N VAL A 377 20.67 -15.07 44.34
CA VAL A 377 19.30 -14.76 44.76
C VAL A 377 19.14 -15.18 46.23
N GLN A 378 18.76 -14.27 47.14
CA GLN A 378 17.77 -14.49 48.21
C GLN A 378 17.55 -13.27 49.11
N GLN A 379 16.27 -12.90 49.24
CA GLN A 379 15.52 -12.44 50.42
C GLN A 379 16.00 -11.22 51.23
N LEU A 380 15.11 -10.23 51.34
CA LEU A 380 14.52 -9.88 52.64
C LEU A 380 13.21 -9.10 52.48
N ASP A 381 12.22 -9.60 53.22
CA ASP A 381 10.89 -9.08 53.48
C ASP A 381 10.90 -7.77 54.30
N ALA A 382 9.69 -7.18 54.34
CA ALA A 382 9.15 -6.26 55.33
C ALA A 382 9.37 -4.76 55.09
N GLN A 383 8.30 -4.06 54.69
CA GLN A 383 7.40 -3.44 55.68
C GLN A 383 6.13 -2.88 55.02
N ASN A 384 5.00 -3.30 55.60
CA ASN A 384 3.67 -2.74 55.45
C ASN A 384 3.63 -1.27 55.90
N ASN A 385 2.79 -0.45 55.27
CA ASN A 385 1.73 0.26 55.99
C ASN A 385 0.74 0.98 55.06
N VAL A 386 -0.51 0.56 55.19
CA VAL A 386 -1.75 1.23 54.76
C VAL A 386 -2.09 2.31 55.79
N PRO A 387 -2.74 3.43 55.39
CA PRO A 387 -4.01 3.72 56.07
C PRO A 387 -5.10 4.30 55.15
N GLN A 388 -6.32 3.84 55.40
CA GLN A 388 -7.61 4.51 55.21
C GLN A 388 -8.43 4.21 56.49
N PRO A 389 -9.58 4.86 56.75
CA PRO A 389 -10.02 6.22 56.40
C PRO A 389 -10.57 6.97 57.64
N ASP A 390 -10.72 8.30 57.57
CA ASP A 390 -11.49 9.07 58.56
C ASP A 390 -12.55 9.96 57.88
N VAL A 391 -13.80 9.75 58.34
CA VAL A 391 -15.02 10.56 58.23
C VAL A 391 -15.69 10.33 59.60
N PRO A 392 -16.25 11.30 60.36
CA PRO A 392 -17.17 12.35 59.88
C PRO A 392 -17.01 13.73 60.56
N HIS A 393 -17.68 14.77 60.03
CA HIS A 393 -18.60 15.57 60.84
C HIS A 393 -19.52 16.48 60.01
N SER A 394 -20.73 16.55 60.53
CA SER A 394 -21.90 17.39 60.26
C SER A 394 -21.64 18.90 60.38
N GLY A 395 -22.43 19.70 59.65
CA GLY A 395 -22.60 21.13 59.91
C GLY A 395 -23.71 21.74 59.05
N GLU A 396 -24.78 22.19 59.71
CA GLU A 396 -25.98 22.81 59.17
C GLU A 396 -25.79 24.30 58.77
N ASN A 397 -26.81 24.81 58.08
CA ASN A 397 -27.33 26.19 58.03
C ASN A 397 -26.59 27.27 57.21
N GLY A 398 -27.39 28.01 56.43
CA GLY A 398 -27.00 29.26 55.79
C GLY A 398 -27.98 29.72 54.71
N SER A 399 -28.89 30.59 55.11
CA SER A 399 -29.99 31.29 54.43
C SER A 399 -29.62 32.24 53.28
N ASP A 400 -30.65 32.50 52.44
CA ASP A 400 -31.07 33.76 51.80
C ASP A 400 -30.06 34.67 51.08
N GLU A 401 -30.33 34.98 49.80
CA GLU A 401 -30.86 36.28 49.37
C GLU A 401 -30.90 36.38 47.83
N ASP A 402 -32.12 36.58 47.32
CA ASP A 402 -32.57 37.60 46.37
C ASP A 402 -31.78 38.05 45.11
N MET A 403 -32.63 38.31 44.10
CA MET A 403 -32.66 39.43 43.16
C MET A 403 -32.31 39.23 41.68
N GLN A 404 -33.34 39.54 40.89
CA GLN A 404 -33.40 40.31 39.63
C GLN A 404 -33.45 39.55 38.29
N SER A 405 -34.70 39.46 37.85
CA SER A 405 -35.21 39.66 36.48
C SER A 405 -34.42 40.62 35.59
N THR A 406 -34.36 40.33 34.29
CA THR A 406 -34.74 41.30 33.24
C THR A 406 -35.01 40.60 31.91
N GLU A 407 -36.16 40.93 31.34
CA GLU A 407 -36.56 40.72 29.95
C GLU A 407 -35.74 41.61 29.00
N ALA A 408 -35.59 41.21 27.74
CA ALA A 408 -35.42 42.13 26.61
C ALA A 408 -35.66 41.41 25.26
N ASP A 409 -36.84 41.67 24.72
CA ASP A 409 -37.13 42.20 23.38
C ASP A 409 -36.39 41.74 22.12
N SER A 410 -37.24 41.23 21.23
CA SER A 410 -37.14 41.15 19.78
C SER A 410 -37.10 42.53 19.10
N ALA A 411 -36.22 42.71 18.12
CA ALA A 411 -36.36 43.72 17.08
C ALA A 411 -35.89 43.19 15.72
N SER A 412 -36.83 43.19 14.79
CA SER A 412 -36.67 43.07 13.33
C SER A 412 -36.07 44.34 12.74
N SER A 413 -35.28 44.23 11.67
CA SER A 413 -35.12 45.32 10.71
C SER A 413 -34.94 44.77 9.29
N GLU A 414 -35.70 45.39 8.40
CA GLU A 414 -35.76 45.30 6.95
C GLU A 414 -34.47 45.84 6.33
N SER A 415 -34.17 45.42 5.09
CA SER A 415 -33.25 46.18 4.23
C SER A 415 -33.81 46.25 2.81
N ASP A 416 -34.09 47.48 2.43
CA ASP A 416 -34.55 47.96 1.13
C ASP A 416 -33.51 47.83 0.02
N SER A 417 -34.06 48.02 -1.18
CA SER A 417 -33.56 47.97 -2.54
C SER A 417 -32.72 49.17 -2.99
N ASP A 418 -32.24 49.03 -4.24
CA ASP A 418 -31.79 50.08 -5.19
C ASP A 418 -30.33 50.59 -5.00
N ASP A 419 -29.53 50.92 -6.02
CA ASP A 419 -29.76 51.04 -7.46
C ASP A 419 -28.41 51.00 -8.21
N SER A 420 -28.54 50.82 -9.52
CA SER A 420 -27.60 50.85 -10.64
C SER A 420 -26.49 51.93 -10.70
N SER A 421 -25.37 51.62 -11.38
CA SER A 421 -24.83 52.46 -12.49
C SER A 421 -23.61 51.85 -13.21
N SER A 422 -23.45 52.32 -14.43
CA SER A 422 -22.80 51.77 -15.63
C SER A 422 -21.31 52.09 -15.85
N SER A 423 -20.68 51.19 -16.61
CA SER A 423 -19.72 51.40 -17.73
C SER A 423 -18.35 52.05 -17.51
N SER A 424 -17.30 51.32 -17.92
CA SER A 424 -16.44 51.77 -19.04
C SER A 424 -15.63 50.58 -19.60
N ALA A 425 -15.59 50.50 -20.93
CA ALA A 425 -14.87 49.51 -21.70
C ALA A 425 -13.48 50.04 -22.08
N THR A 426 -12.45 49.21 -21.94
CA THR A 426 -11.15 49.40 -22.59
C THR A 426 -10.73 48.11 -23.27
N SER A 427 -10.30 48.27 -24.52
CA SER A 427 -9.94 47.26 -25.51
C SER A 427 -8.84 46.31 -25.04
N SER A 428 -9.11 45.00 -25.08
CA SER A 428 -8.14 43.93 -24.88
C SER A 428 -7.42 43.59 -26.18
N GLU A 429 -6.11 43.43 -26.08
CA GLU A 429 -5.24 42.84 -27.10
C GLU A 429 -5.52 41.34 -27.24
N ASP A 430 -5.50 40.87 -28.49
CA ASP A 430 -5.80 39.51 -28.91
C ASP A 430 -4.85 38.47 -28.31
N ILE A 431 -5.32 37.74 -27.30
CA ILE A 431 -4.78 36.43 -26.91
C ILE A 431 -5.57 35.38 -27.70
N PRO A 432 -4.91 34.42 -28.38
CA PRO A 432 -5.62 33.41 -29.17
C PRO A 432 -6.47 32.53 -28.23
N VAL A 433 -7.78 32.77 -28.22
CA VAL A 433 -8.76 31.92 -27.57
C VAL A 433 -8.84 30.61 -28.35
N PHE A 434 -8.33 29.53 -27.76
CA PHE A 434 -8.57 28.18 -28.25
C PHE A 434 -10.09 27.93 -28.21
N MET A 435 -10.72 27.75 -29.38
CA MET A 435 -12.14 27.41 -29.42
C MET A 435 -12.33 26.02 -28.78
N PRO A 436 -13.33 25.84 -27.89
CA PRO A 436 -13.62 24.53 -27.31
C PRO A 436 -14.00 23.56 -28.44
N ILE A 437 -13.35 22.39 -28.48
CA ILE A 437 -13.77 21.30 -29.35
C ILE A 437 -15.11 20.79 -28.80
N PRO A 438 -16.24 20.98 -29.50
CA PRO A 438 -17.53 20.55 -28.99
C PRO A 438 -17.60 19.02 -29.01
N GLY A 439 -17.79 18.39 -27.85
CA GLY A 439 -18.10 16.96 -27.76
C GLY A 439 -16.91 16.02 -27.56
N THR A 440 -15.73 16.50 -27.15
CA THR A 440 -14.68 15.58 -26.68
C THR A 440 -15.13 14.90 -25.38
N ASP A 441 -15.34 13.60 -25.46
CA ASP A 441 -15.52 12.70 -24.32
C ASP A 441 -14.42 12.97 -23.27
N LEU A 442 -14.82 13.35 -22.06
CA LEU A 442 -13.93 13.65 -20.92
C LEU A 442 -12.88 12.55 -20.73
N ASN A 443 -13.27 11.30 -20.96
CA ASN A 443 -12.37 10.15 -20.85
C ASN A 443 -11.31 10.15 -21.96
N LYS A 444 -11.64 10.58 -23.19
CA LYS A 444 -10.65 10.77 -24.28
C LYS A 444 -9.65 11.87 -23.92
N ALA A 445 -10.11 12.98 -23.36
CA ALA A 445 -9.25 14.09 -22.95
C ALA A 445 -8.30 13.68 -21.80
N LEU A 446 -8.81 12.96 -20.81
CA LEU A 446 -8.01 12.35 -19.73
C LEU A 446 -6.97 11.36 -20.26
N LEU A 447 -7.35 10.52 -21.24
CA LEU A 447 -6.45 9.54 -21.81
C LEU A 447 -5.33 10.19 -22.63
N ALA A 448 -5.65 11.20 -23.45
CA ALA A 448 -4.66 11.97 -24.19
C ALA A 448 -3.67 12.70 -23.25
N LEU A 449 -4.19 13.26 -22.15
CA LEU A 449 -3.41 13.88 -21.09
C LEU A 449 -2.43 12.88 -20.44
N LEU A 450 -2.92 11.69 -20.08
CA LEU A 450 -2.10 10.63 -19.49
C LEU A 450 -1.00 10.17 -20.46
N ILE A 451 -1.28 10.05 -21.76
CA ILE A 451 -0.27 9.74 -22.78
C ILE A 451 0.80 10.82 -22.85
N GLU A 452 0.40 12.10 -22.93
CA GLU A 452 1.36 13.21 -22.98
C GLU A 452 2.27 13.20 -21.74
N TRP A 453 1.71 12.92 -20.56
CA TRP A 453 2.47 12.75 -19.33
C TRP A 453 3.42 11.57 -19.38
N PHE A 454 2.98 10.42 -19.89
CA PHE A 454 3.82 9.25 -20.04
C PHE A 454 5.00 9.51 -20.97
N ASP A 455 4.80 10.22 -22.08
CA ASP A 455 5.88 10.62 -23.00
C ASP A 455 6.91 11.51 -22.30
N HIS A 456 6.46 12.49 -21.53
CA HIS A 456 7.35 13.40 -20.79
C HIS A 456 8.10 12.68 -19.67
N ILE A 457 7.43 11.80 -18.90
CA ILE A 457 8.08 10.98 -17.86
C ILE A 457 9.12 10.04 -18.49
N ASP A 458 8.79 9.37 -19.59
CA ASP A 458 9.72 8.51 -20.31
C ASP A 458 10.95 9.30 -20.78
N GLU A 459 10.75 10.50 -21.35
CA GLU A 459 11.85 11.38 -21.73
C GLU A 459 12.76 11.74 -20.55
N LEU A 460 12.21 11.98 -19.37
CA LEU A 460 12.97 12.25 -18.15
C LEU A 460 13.66 11.02 -17.56
N LEU A 461 13.16 9.83 -17.84
CA LEU A 461 13.77 8.57 -17.39
C LEU A 461 14.94 8.11 -18.29
N LYS A 462 15.01 8.61 -19.53
CA LYS A 462 16.08 8.33 -20.53
C LYS A 462 17.49 8.77 -20.09
N PRO A 463 17.72 9.93 -19.45
CA PRO A 463 19.03 10.30 -18.93
C PRO A 463 19.55 9.29 -17.91
N ARG A 464 20.76 8.76 -18.14
CA ARG A 464 21.48 7.84 -17.24
C ARG A 464 21.85 8.43 -15.86
N GLN A 465 21.38 9.63 -15.52
CA GLN A 465 21.89 10.43 -14.40
C GLN A 465 20.86 10.74 -13.30
N LEU A 466 19.60 10.29 -13.42
CA LEU A 466 18.68 10.37 -12.27
C LEU A 466 19.24 9.53 -11.10
N ASN A 467 19.23 10.09 -9.91
CA ASN A 467 19.51 9.33 -8.69
C ASN A 467 18.50 8.16 -8.59
N VAL A 468 18.98 6.97 -8.21
CA VAL A 468 18.17 5.75 -8.03
C VAL A 468 16.88 6.02 -7.25
N GLY A 469 16.93 6.79 -6.16
CA GLY A 469 15.74 7.13 -5.37
C GLY A 469 14.70 7.92 -6.16
N LEU A 470 15.12 8.93 -6.92
CA LEU A 470 14.23 9.73 -7.76
C LEU A 470 13.62 8.90 -8.90
N ARG A 471 14.42 8.01 -9.51
CA ARG A 471 13.95 7.06 -10.52
C ARG A 471 12.89 6.11 -9.97
N MET A 472 13.12 5.49 -8.80
CA MET A 472 12.16 4.57 -8.16
C MET A 472 10.86 5.28 -7.80
N THR A 473 10.94 6.53 -7.36
CA THR A 473 9.75 7.35 -7.11
C THR A 473 9.01 7.63 -8.39
N LEU A 474 9.68 8.13 -9.44
CA LEU A 474 9.03 8.39 -10.72
C LEU A 474 8.38 7.14 -11.30
N GLN A 475 8.97 5.96 -11.10
CA GLN A 475 8.34 4.67 -11.44
C GLN A 475 7.09 4.38 -10.59
N SER A 476 7.12 4.68 -9.29
CA SER A 476 5.95 4.50 -8.41
C SER A 476 4.81 5.47 -8.78
N VAL A 477 5.16 6.70 -9.15
CA VAL A 477 4.22 7.69 -9.70
C VAL A 477 3.65 7.20 -11.01
N PHE A 478 4.50 6.73 -11.92
CA PHE A 478 4.09 6.16 -13.20
C PHE A 478 3.12 4.99 -13.00
N GLN A 479 3.40 4.08 -12.07
CA GLN A 479 2.51 2.98 -11.74
C GLN A 479 1.16 3.48 -11.18
N LEU A 480 1.18 4.49 -10.31
CA LEU A 480 -0.05 5.08 -9.78
C LEU A 480 -0.89 5.76 -10.88
N LEU A 481 -0.24 6.47 -11.80
CA LEU A 481 -0.90 7.06 -12.98
C LEU A 481 -1.46 5.98 -13.90
N LEU A 482 -0.72 4.88 -14.10
CA LEU A 482 -1.16 3.74 -14.89
C LEU A 482 -2.36 3.02 -14.25
N ASP A 483 -2.34 2.79 -12.94
CA ASP A 483 -3.46 2.21 -12.21
C ASP A 483 -4.71 3.12 -12.31
N THR A 484 -4.50 4.43 -12.23
CA THR A 484 -5.58 5.42 -12.40
C THR A 484 -6.12 5.40 -13.83
N ALA A 485 -5.23 5.34 -14.83
CA ALA A 485 -5.59 5.22 -16.24
C ALA A 485 -6.43 3.95 -16.50
N ASN A 486 -6.00 2.81 -15.94
CA ASN A 486 -6.72 1.55 -16.05
C ASN A 486 -8.11 1.61 -15.40
N THR A 487 -8.23 2.32 -14.28
CA THR A 487 -9.52 2.55 -13.59
C THR A 487 -10.45 3.40 -14.45
N VAL A 488 -9.94 4.46 -15.07
CA VAL A 488 -10.70 5.30 -16.01
C VAL A 488 -11.07 4.51 -17.29
N GLN A 489 -10.17 3.63 -17.75
CA GLN A 489 -10.40 2.82 -18.95
C GLN A 489 -11.44 1.72 -18.75
N SER A 490 -11.56 1.12 -17.56
CA SER A 490 -12.58 0.07 -17.33
C SER A 490 -14.02 0.57 -17.50
N ASP A 491 -14.23 1.88 -17.44
CA ASP A 491 -15.53 2.53 -17.68
C ASP A 491 -15.78 2.83 -19.18
N PHE A 492 -14.82 2.51 -20.07
CA PHE A 492 -14.90 2.79 -21.50
C PHE A 492 -15.56 1.63 -22.28
N ASP A 493 -16.56 1.94 -23.11
CA ASP A 493 -17.05 0.99 -24.11
C ASP A 493 -16.03 0.89 -25.25
N MET A 494 -15.20 -0.17 -25.22
CA MET A 494 -14.16 -0.39 -26.22
C MET A 494 -14.72 -0.52 -27.64
N ALA A 495 -15.99 -0.89 -27.82
CA ALA A 495 -16.63 -0.95 -29.13
C ALA A 495 -16.85 0.44 -29.74
N ALA A 496 -16.99 1.48 -28.91
CA ALA A 496 -17.09 2.87 -29.38
C ALA A 496 -15.74 3.42 -29.88
N LEU A 497 -14.61 2.86 -29.43
CA LEU A 497 -13.25 3.17 -29.89
C LEU A 497 -12.86 2.44 -31.19
N GLU A 498 -13.61 1.43 -31.62
CA GLU A 498 -13.31 0.70 -32.87
C GLU A 498 -13.58 1.53 -34.13
N ASN A 499 -14.42 2.57 -34.03
CA ASN A 499 -14.82 3.41 -35.16
C ASN A 499 -14.04 4.73 -35.32
N GLU A 500 -13.10 5.08 -34.42
CA GLU A 500 -12.32 6.32 -34.52
C GLU A 500 -10.85 6.21 -34.07
N ASP A 501 -10.03 7.04 -34.73
CA ASP A 501 -8.60 7.37 -34.53
C ASP A 501 -7.68 6.23 -34.01
N GLU A 502 -7.30 5.37 -34.95
CA GLU A 502 -6.35 4.27 -34.80
C GLU A 502 -5.02 4.70 -34.12
N MET A 503 -4.61 5.97 -34.25
CA MET A 503 -3.39 6.49 -33.64
C MET A 503 -3.46 6.59 -32.12
N ILE A 504 -4.57 7.10 -31.56
CA ILE A 504 -4.77 7.21 -30.12
C ILE A 504 -4.85 5.81 -29.51
N ARG A 505 -5.64 4.93 -30.14
CA ARG A 505 -5.74 3.52 -29.74
C ARG A 505 -4.37 2.84 -29.72
N ASN A 506 -3.58 2.99 -30.79
CA ASN A 506 -2.27 2.36 -30.89
C ASN A 506 -1.25 2.94 -29.90
N ARG A 507 -1.29 4.24 -29.58
CA ARG A 507 -0.43 4.86 -28.54
C ARG A 507 -0.81 4.43 -27.12
N VAL A 508 -2.10 4.39 -26.80
CA VAL A 508 -2.61 3.90 -25.50
C VAL A 508 -2.23 2.44 -25.32
N ILE A 509 -2.49 1.61 -26.34
CA ILE A 509 -2.09 0.20 -26.36
C ILE A 509 -0.58 0.07 -26.24
N TRP A 510 0.20 0.94 -26.90
CA TRP A 510 1.66 0.94 -26.79
C TRP A 510 2.09 1.22 -25.35
N HIS A 511 1.67 2.31 -24.71
CA HIS A 511 2.09 2.63 -23.33
C HIS A 511 1.59 1.62 -22.28
N ILE A 512 0.35 1.14 -22.39
CA ILE A 512 -0.21 0.13 -21.47
C ILE A 512 0.51 -1.23 -21.60
N ARG A 513 0.93 -1.61 -22.82
CA ARG A 513 1.64 -2.88 -23.08
C ARG A 513 3.16 -2.79 -22.90
N THR A 514 3.71 -1.60 -22.66
CA THR A 514 5.14 -1.31 -22.63
C THR A 514 5.76 -1.07 -21.22
N PRO A 515 5.42 -1.78 -20.13
CA PRO A 515 6.24 -1.66 -18.92
C PRO A 515 7.65 -2.27 -19.04
N ALA A 516 8.03 -2.89 -20.17
CA ALA A 516 9.22 -3.75 -20.27
C ALA A 516 10.26 -3.41 -21.36
N ILE A 517 10.16 -2.27 -22.07
CA ILE A 517 11.01 -2.01 -23.25
C ILE A 517 12.49 -1.68 -22.94
N ASN A 518 12.89 -1.56 -21.67
CA ASN A 518 14.32 -1.42 -21.32
C ASN A 518 14.99 -2.74 -20.92
N MET A 519 14.68 -3.85 -21.61
CA MET A 519 15.49 -5.07 -21.58
C MET A 519 16.38 -5.22 -22.83
N PRO A 520 17.58 -5.80 -22.71
CA PRO A 520 18.51 -5.98 -23.82
C PRO A 520 17.91 -6.72 -25.02
N GLN A 521 18.31 -6.33 -26.22
CA GLN A 521 17.82 -6.78 -27.54
C GLN A 521 17.81 -8.32 -27.77
N GLN A 522 18.45 -9.10 -26.89
CA GLN A 522 18.47 -10.56 -26.92
C GLN A 522 17.15 -11.21 -26.45
N TYR A 523 16.30 -10.52 -25.68
CA TYR A 523 14.97 -11.03 -25.30
C TYR A 523 13.88 -10.71 -26.35
N PHE A 524 14.10 -9.67 -27.16
CA PHE A 524 13.15 -9.19 -28.17
C PHE A 524 12.93 -10.20 -29.31
N ASN A 525 13.99 -10.89 -29.72
CA ASN A 525 13.95 -11.85 -30.83
C ASN A 525 13.31 -13.21 -30.45
N THR A 526 13.15 -13.49 -29.16
CA THR A 526 12.62 -14.77 -28.67
C THR A 526 11.12 -14.69 -28.37
N PHE A 527 10.62 -13.52 -27.97
CA PHE A 527 9.26 -13.34 -27.47
C PHE A 527 8.24 -12.91 -28.53
N LEU A 528 8.66 -12.14 -29.53
CA LEU A 528 7.77 -11.58 -30.54
C LEU A 528 7.12 -12.64 -31.46
N PRO A 529 7.79 -13.73 -31.89
CA PRO A 529 7.14 -14.76 -32.72
C PRO A 529 6.06 -15.55 -31.96
N VAL A 530 6.23 -15.79 -30.67
CA VAL A 530 5.27 -16.51 -29.81
C VAL A 530 4.01 -15.66 -29.55
N LEU A 531 4.18 -14.35 -29.42
CA LEU A 531 3.07 -13.40 -29.29
C LEU A 531 2.31 -13.16 -30.60
N LEU A 532 3.00 -13.20 -31.75
CA LEU A 532 2.38 -13.03 -33.07
C LEU A 532 1.65 -14.29 -33.56
N ASP A 533 2.08 -15.49 -33.17
CA ASP A 533 1.34 -16.73 -33.49
C ASP A 533 0.10 -16.92 -32.61
N GLY A 534 0.07 -16.39 -31.38
CA GLY A 534 -1.15 -16.33 -30.56
C GLY A 534 -2.22 -15.36 -31.07
N ALA A 535 -1.82 -14.38 -31.90
CA ALA A 535 -2.72 -13.36 -32.44
C ALA A 535 -3.46 -13.79 -33.72
N LYS A 536 -3.14 -14.96 -34.29
CA LYS A 536 -3.78 -15.48 -35.52
C LYS A 536 -5.11 -16.22 -35.29
N GLU A 537 -5.51 -16.46 -34.04
CA GLU A 537 -6.68 -17.30 -33.73
C GLU A 537 -7.84 -16.56 -33.02
N TRP A 538 -7.78 -15.24 -32.85
CA TRP A 538 -8.76 -14.53 -32.00
C TRP A 538 -9.89 -13.89 -32.80
N ASP A 539 -10.77 -14.74 -33.33
CA ASP A 539 -12.16 -14.36 -33.62
C ASP A 539 -13.03 -14.79 -32.43
N SER A 540 -13.59 -13.79 -31.73
CA SER A 540 -14.62 -13.89 -30.69
C SER A 540 -14.23 -14.52 -29.34
N PHE A 541 -14.43 -13.79 -28.24
CA PHE A 541 -14.81 -14.43 -26.98
C PHE A 541 -15.85 -13.63 -26.18
N PRO A 542 -17.02 -14.23 -25.88
CA PRO A 542 -17.94 -13.81 -24.84
C PRO A 542 -17.61 -14.49 -23.49
N ILE A 543 -17.81 -13.76 -22.38
CA ILE A 543 -18.19 -14.17 -21.02
C ILE A 543 -17.45 -15.37 -20.35
N MET A 544 -17.00 -15.11 -19.11
CA MET A 544 -16.36 -16.03 -18.17
C MET A 544 -17.15 -17.31 -17.86
N PHE A 545 -16.43 -18.44 -17.74
CA PHE A 545 -16.84 -19.55 -16.86
C PHE A 545 -15.65 -20.06 -16.02
N ASP A 546 -15.84 -19.93 -14.71
CA ASP A 546 -15.39 -20.77 -13.60
C ASP A 546 -13.92 -21.12 -13.37
N LYS A 547 -13.53 -20.78 -12.14
CA LYS A 547 -12.59 -21.47 -11.26
C LYS A 547 -12.57 -23.00 -11.49
N TYR A 548 -11.36 -23.57 -11.41
CA TYR A 548 -11.01 -25.01 -11.41
C TYR A 548 -10.94 -25.73 -12.77
N TYR A 549 -9.74 -25.84 -13.36
CA TYR A 549 -9.00 -27.12 -13.51
C TYR A 549 -7.60 -26.89 -14.13
N LYS A 550 -6.64 -27.71 -13.68
CA LYS A 550 -5.19 -27.64 -13.89
C LYS A 550 -4.68 -28.24 -15.21
N ALA A 551 -3.44 -27.86 -15.54
CA ALA A 551 -2.38 -28.69 -16.12
C ALA A 551 -2.58 -29.26 -17.54
N ALA A 552 -1.93 -28.63 -18.51
CA ALA A 552 -1.46 -29.34 -19.69
C ALA A 552 -0.15 -30.09 -19.34
N PRO A 553 -0.02 -31.39 -19.68
CA PRO A 553 1.24 -32.11 -19.46
C PRO A 553 2.31 -31.59 -20.43
N LYS A 554 3.48 -31.19 -19.92
CA LYS A 554 4.66 -30.84 -20.74
C LYS A 554 5.35 -32.06 -21.39
N LYS A 555 4.79 -33.27 -21.29
CA LYS A 555 5.27 -34.47 -22.01
C LYS A 555 4.08 -35.30 -22.51
N ARG A 556 4.12 -35.69 -23.80
CA ARG A 556 3.23 -36.69 -24.39
C ARG A 556 3.22 -37.95 -23.52
N PRO A 557 2.06 -38.54 -23.15
CA PRO A 557 2.04 -39.85 -22.55
C PRO A 557 2.53 -40.89 -23.57
N ALA A 558 3.44 -41.77 -23.14
CA ALA A 558 4.02 -42.81 -23.97
C ALA A 558 3.11 -44.05 -24.12
N SER A 559 1.87 -44.04 -23.63
CA SER A 559 0.98 -45.20 -23.76
C SER A 559 -0.01 -45.06 -24.93
N PRO A 560 -0.16 -46.10 -25.78
CA PRO A 560 -1.08 -46.09 -26.92
C PRO A 560 -2.55 -45.90 -26.55
N GLU A 561 -2.94 -46.33 -25.34
CA GLU A 561 -4.36 -46.38 -24.91
C GLU A 561 -4.97 -44.99 -24.71
N VAL A 562 -4.17 -43.98 -24.35
CA VAL A 562 -4.66 -42.59 -24.17
C VAL A 562 -4.85 -41.90 -25.51
N SER A 563 -4.04 -42.23 -26.52
CA SER A 563 -4.18 -41.67 -27.87
C SER A 563 -5.46 -42.16 -28.57
N ASP A 564 -5.88 -43.40 -28.32
CA ASP A 564 -7.08 -43.96 -28.94
C ASP A 564 -8.37 -43.47 -28.26
N ALA A 565 -8.33 -43.16 -26.96
CA ALA A 565 -9.46 -42.54 -26.27
C ALA A 565 -9.75 -41.11 -26.75
N VAL A 566 -8.70 -40.34 -27.08
CA VAL A 566 -8.80 -38.99 -27.64
C VAL A 566 -9.31 -39.03 -29.09
N LYS A 567 -8.89 -40.03 -29.88
CA LYS A 567 -9.39 -40.22 -31.26
C LYS A 567 -10.86 -40.68 -31.32
N GLN A 568 -11.36 -41.34 -30.27
CA GLN A 568 -12.73 -41.91 -30.25
C GLN A 568 -13.80 -40.98 -29.67
N GLY A 569 -13.51 -39.69 -29.43
CA GLY A 569 -14.55 -38.70 -29.10
C GLY A 569 -15.43 -39.07 -27.90
N ARG A 570 -14.85 -39.61 -26.82
CA ARG A 570 -15.62 -39.95 -25.61
C ARG A 570 -15.82 -38.73 -24.73
N THR A 571 -17.06 -38.55 -24.26
CA THR A 571 -17.56 -37.37 -23.56
C THR A 571 -16.78 -37.04 -22.29
N LEU A 572 -16.56 -35.73 -22.08
CA LEU A 572 -15.90 -35.06 -20.95
C LEU A 572 -16.21 -35.67 -19.55
N ALA A 573 -17.39 -36.25 -19.36
CA ALA A 573 -17.82 -36.89 -18.12
C ALA A 573 -16.93 -38.09 -17.72
N LYS A 574 -16.42 -38.88 -18.68
CA LYS A 574 -15.59 -40.06 -18.40
C LYS A 574 -14.14 -39.69 -18.09
N MET A 575 -13.65 -38.59 -18.66
CA MET A 575 -12.35 -38.00 -18.28
C MET A 575 -12.40 -37.41 -16.87
N ARG A 576 -13.53 -36.79 -16.47
CA ARG A 576 -13.75 -36.29 -15.10
C ARG A 576 -13.79 -37.39 -14.05
N SER A 577 -14.28 -38.60 -14.37
CA SER A 577 -14.31 -39.70 -13.38
C SER A 577 -12.94 -40.34 -13.17
N LEU A 578 -12.08 -40.35 -14.19
CA LEU A 578 -10.69 -40.83 -14.07
C LEU A 578 -9.82 -39.88 -13.23
N TYR A 579 -10.07 -38.56 -13.29
CA TYR A 579 -9.33 -37.55 -12.51
C TYR A 579 -9.81 -37.36 -11.07
N LYS A 580 -11.00 -37.87 -10.69
CA LYS A 580 -11.59 -37.69 -9.35
C LYS A 580 -11.15 -38.72 -8.31
N THR A 581 -10.18 -39.59 -8.61
CA THR A 581 -9.80 -40.69 -7.70
C THR A 581 -8.42 -40.52 -7.03
N ASP A 582 -7.76 -39.37 -7.17
CA ASP A 582 -6.45 -39.13 -6.55
C ASP A 582 -6.51 -37.97 -5.55
N ASP A 583 -6.90 -38.29 -4.31
CA ASP A 583 -6.91 -37.39 -3.15
C ASP A 583 -5.49 -37.22 -2.55
N SER A 584 -4.51 -36.77 -3.35
CA SER A 584 -3.20 -36.37 -2.82
C SER A 584 -2.97 -34.84 -2.96
N PRO A 585 -2.55 -34.14 -1.88
CA PRO A 585 -2.30 -32.70 -1.92
C PRO A 585 -1.04 -32.39 -2.73
N PRO A 586 -0.98 -31.26 -3.48
CA PRO A 586 0.18 -30.90 -4.29
C PRO A 586 1.22 -30.21 -3.40
N TYR A 587 1.99 -31.00 -2.67
CA TYR A 587 3.35 -30.63 -2.29
C TYR A 587 4.28 -31.65 -2.95
N THR A 588 4.78 -31.34 -4.14
CA THR A 588 6.04 -31.97 -4.53
C THR A 588 7.07 -31.43 -3.54
N GLY A 589 7.67 -32.26 -2.69
CA GLY A 589 8.71 -31.85 -1.73
C GLY A 589 9.99 -31.24 -2.35
N PHE A 590 9.96 -31.03 -3.66
CA PHE A 590 11.06 -30.59 -4.49
C PHE A 590 11.17 -29.06 -4.52
N PRO A 591 12.37 -28.50 -4.23
CA PRO A 591 12.59 -27.08 -4.43
C PRO A 591 12.56 -26.72 -5.91
N SER A 592 11.87 -25.65 -6.26
CA SER A 592 11.94 -25.08 -7.61
C SER A 592 13.16 -24.18 -7.78
N HIS A 593 13.66 -23.59 -6.69
CA HIS A 593 14.82 -22.70 -6.69
C HIS A 593 15.82 -23.05 -5.59
N VAL A 594 17.10 -23.03 -5.96
CA VAL A 594 18.21 -23.36 -5.07
C VAL A 594 19.27 -22.27 -5.12
N LEU A 595 19.42 -21.48 -4.05
CA LEU A 595 20.49 -20.48 -3.93
C LEU A 595 21.75 -21.14 -3.38
N VAL A 596 22.83 -21.11 -4.15
CA VAL A 596 24.08 -21.80 -3.81
C VAL A 596 25.17 -20.79 -3.45
N LYS A 597 25.83 -20.99 -2.31
CA LYS A 597 26.99 -20.17 -1.92
C LYS A 597 28.26 -20.53 -2.69
N ALA A 598 29.21 -19.60 -2.74
CA ALA A 598 30.47 -19.75 -3.46
C ALA A 598 31.27 -21.01 -3.09
N ASP A 599 31.35 -21.33 -1.80
CA ASP A 599 32.03 -22.49 -1.25
C ASP A 599 31.38 -23.82 -1.67
N VAL A 600 30.05 -23.87 -1.76
CA VAL A 600 29.32 -25.05 -2.25
C VAL A 600 29.60 -25.27 -3.74
N MET A 601 29.63 -24.19 -4.52
CA MET A 601 29.89 -24.26 -5.95
C MET A 601 31.30 -24.78 -6.29
N THR A 602 32.31 -24.48 -5.47
CA THR A 602 33.66 -25.02 -5.67
C THR A 602 33.78 -26.45 -5.16
N THR A 603 33.32 -26.72 -3.93
CA THR A 603 33.56 -28.01 -3.26
C THR A 603 32.59 -29.13 -3.67
N ARG A 604 31.40 -28.79 -4.18
CA ARG A 604 30.31 -29.74 -4.47
C ARG A 604 29.68 -29.51 -5.85
N LEU A 605 30.48 -29.15 -6.85
CA LEU A 605 30.03 -28.87 -8.20
C LEU A 605 29.22 -30.02 -8.84
N SER A 606 29.56 -31.28 -8.54
CA SER A 606 28.82 -32.46 -9.02
C SER A 606 27.37 -32.49 -8.52
N VAL A 607 27.13 -32.11 -7.26
CA VAL A 607 25.79 -32.05 -6.65
C VAL A 607 24.97 -30.95 -7.33
N VAL A 608 25.57 -29.77 -7.56
CA VAL A 608 24.87 -28.65 -8.22
C VAL A 608 24.49 -29.00 -9.67
N ARG A 609 25.35 -29.70 -10.41
CA ARG A 609 25.04 -30.20 -11.76
C ARG A 609 23.81 -31.09 -11.75
N SER A 610 23.72 -32.00 -10.79
CA SER A 610 22.61 -32.92 -10.68
C SER A 610 21.31 -32.23 -10.24
N ILE A 611 21.39 -31.20 -9.39
CA ILE A 611 20.25 -30.32 -9.04
C ILE A 611 19.71 -29.62 -10.29
N ALA A 612 20.59 -29.01 -11.08
CA ALA A 612 20.22 -28.36 -12.33
C ALA A 612 19.64 -29.36 -13.34
N ALA A 613 20.23 -30.56 -13.47
CA ALA A 613 19.75 -31.62 -14.36
C ALA A 613 18.37 -32.17 -13.97
N ALA A 614 18.00 -32.08 -12.68
CA ALA A 614 16.66 -32.43 -12.20
C ALA A 614 15.61 -31.34 -12.50
N GLY A 615 16.01 -30.22 -13.11
CA GLY A 615 15.12 -29.13 -13.50
C GLY A 615 14.92 -28.05 -12.44
N CYS A 616 15.71 -28.04 -11.36
CA CYS A 616 15.72 -26.96 -10.39
C CYS A 616 16.49 -25.75 -10.94
N THR A 617 15.99 -24.53 -10.72
CA THR A 617 16.74 -23.32 -11.06
C THR A 617 17.76 -23.02 -9.97
N VAL A 618 19.03 -22.99 -10.34
CA VAL A 618 20.13 -22.64 -9.43
C VAL A 618 20.35 -21.14 -9.47
N LEU A 619 20.31 -20.50 -8.31
CA LEU A 619 20.56 -19.07 -8.16
C LEU A 619 21.97 -18.85 -7.63
N MET A 620 22.68 -17.89 -8.24
CA MET A 620 24.04 -17.54 -7.86
C MET A 620 24.21 -16.03 -7.81
N THR A 621 24.87 -15.53 -6.77
CA THR A 621 25.06 -14.09 -6.59
C THR A 621 26.17 -13.53 -7.50
N ARG A 622 26.07 -12.26 -7.89
CA ARG A 622 27.10 -11.60 -8.72
C ARG A 622 28.48 -11.57 -8.07
N SER A 623 28.56 -11.45 -6.74
CA SER A 623 29.83 -11.49 -6.00
C SER A 623 30.48 -12.85 -6.09
N THR A 624 29.69 -13.93 -6.09
CA THR A 624 30.18 -15.29 -6.27
C THR A 624 30.79 -15.46 -7.66
N MET A 625 30.11 -14.99 -8.70
CA MET A 625 30.65 -15.00 -10.07
C MET A 625 31.93 -14.16 -10.17
N ALA A 626 31.93 -12.95 -9.61
CA ALA A 626 33.09 -12.07 -9.61
C ALA A 626 34.28 -12.66 -8.83
N LEU A 627 34.01 -13.43 -7.76
CA LEU A 627 35.03 -14.17 -7.03
C LEU A 627 35.64 -15.25 -7.91
N PHE A 628 34.81 -16.04 -8.60
CA PHE A 628 35.26 -17.09 -9.50
C PHE A 628 36.08 -16.55 -10.67
N ASP A 629 35.67 -15.42 -11.25
CA ASP A 629 36.43 -14.77 -12.30
C ASP A 629 37.82 -14.33 -11.86
N LYS A 630 37.97 -13.92 -10.60
CA LYS A 630 39.27 -13.54 -10.03
C LYS A 630 40.15 -14.76 -9.72
N THR A 631 39.56 -15.87 -9.31
CA THR A 631 40.30 -17.06 -8.84
C THR A 631 40.48 -18.15 -9.90
N LYS A 632 39.76 -18.10 -11.03
CA LYS A 632 39.82 -19.12 -12.09
C LYS A 632 41.21 -19.36 -12.68
N THR A 633 42.14 -18.41 -12.63
CA THR A 633 43.50 -18.65 -13.13
C THR A 633 44.33 -19.52 -12.19
N LYS A 634 43.98 -19.55 -10.90
CA LYS A 634 44.75 -20.20 -9.84
C LYS A 634 44.21 -21.59 -9.45
N ASP A 635 42.94 -21.85 -9.72
CA ASP A 635 42.24 -23.04 -9.24
C ASP A 635 41.56 -23.79 -10.40
N ALA A 636 41.84 -25.10 -10.52
CA ALA A 636 41.25 -25.95 -11.53
C ALA A 636 39.76 -26.23 -11.28
N GLU A 637 39.33 -26.30 -10.02
CA GLU A 637 37.93 -26.54 -9.65
C GLU A 637 37.08 -25.31 -9.95
N VAL A 638 37.58 -24.11 -9.66
CA VAL A 638 36.92 -22.85 -10.03
C VAL A 638 36.76 -22.75 -11.56
N ARG A 639 37.75 -23.17 -12.35
CA ARG A 639 37.61 -23.21 -13.82
C ARG A 639 36.51 -24.16 -14.27
N ALA A 640 36.42 -25.33 -13.64
CA ALA A 640 35.36 -26.29 -13.93
C ALA A 640 33.97 -25.74 -13.56
N ALA A 641 33.87 -25.00 -12.45
CA ALA A 641 32.65 -24.33 -12.02
C ALA A 641 32.23 -23.22 -12.98
N VAL A 642 33.16 -22.36 -13.42
CA VAL A 642 32.90 -21.29 -14.41
C VAL A 642 32.42 -21.87 -15.74
N ARG A 643 33.07 -22.93 -16.25
CA ARG A 643 32.61 -23.58 -17.49
C ARG A 643 31.20 -24.16 -17.37
N PHE A 644 30.92 -24.84 -16.26
CA PHE A 644 29.57 -25.33 -15.97
C PHE A 644 28.56 -24.18 -15.93
N LEU A 645 28.89 -23.07 -15.25
CA LEU A 645 28.02 -21.91 -15.16
C LEU A 645 27.74 -21.29 -16.52
N GLU A 646 28.76 -21.13 -17.37
CA GLU A 646 28.58 -20.61 -18.74
C GLU A 646 27.66 -21.51 -19.58
N GLU A 647 27.77 -22.83 -19.45
CA GLU A 647 26.89 -23.78 -20.14
C GLU A 647 25.48 -23.79 -19.54
N ALA A 648 25.36 -23.80 -18.22
CA ALA A 648 24.08 -23.87 -17.51
C ALA A 648 23.27 -22.57 -17.62
N MET A 649 23.93 -21.41 -17.69
CA MET A 649 23.29 -20.13 -17.96
C MET A 649 22.73 -20.07 -19.39
N LYS A 650 23.43 -20.63 -20.39
CA LYS A 650 22.91 -20.74 -21.76
C LYS A 650 21.66 -21.62 -21.84
N ALA A 651 21.55 -22.59 -20.95
CA ALA A 651 20.43 -23.51 -20.86
C ALA A 651 19.32 -23.05 -19.88
N ASP A 652 19.45 -21.85 -19.30
CA ASP A 652 18.51 -21.23 -18.34
C ASP A 652 18.29 -22.04 -17.05
N PHE A 653 19.25 -22.90 -16.68
CA PHE A 653 19.23 -23.64 -15.41
C PHE A 653 19.89 -22.87 -14.26
N VAL A 654 20.75 -21.89 -14.58
CA VAL A 654 21.42 -21.04 -13.59
C VAL A 654 21.07 -19.58 -13.86
N ARG A 655 20.68 -18.84 -12.82
CA ARG A 655 20.40 -17.40 -12.89
C ARG A 655 21.28 -16.60 -11.93
N LEU A 656 21.72 -15.43 -12.41
CA LEU A 656 22.50 -14.48 -11.63
C LEU A 656 21.58 -13.50 -10.89
N VAL A 657 21.80 -13.36 -9.59
CA VAL A 657 21.05 -12.45 -8.71
C VAL A 657 21.98 -11.39 -8.11
N GLU A 658 21.45 -10.20 -7.84
CA GLU A 658 22.21 -9.10 -7.22
C GLU A 658 22.65 -9.46 -5.80
N ASP A 659 23.79 -8.91 -5.38
CA ASP A 659 24.31 -9.14 -4.05
C ASP A 659 23.57 -8.28 -3.03
N HIS A 660 23.09 -8.91 -1.96
CA HIS A 660 22.74 -8.21 -0.72
C HIS A 660 23.75 -8.54 0.37
N PRO A 661 24.62 -7.58 0.75
CA PRO A 661 25.63 -7.83 1.76
C PRO A 661 24.98 -8.26 3.08
N GLY A 662 25.21 -9.52 3.46
CA GLY A 662 24.78 -10.07 4.75
C GLY A 662 23.34 -10.62 4.79
N ASN A 663 22.58 -10.63 3.70
CA ASN A 663 21.19 -11.11 3.75
C ASN A 663 20.74 -11.86 2.50
N MET A 664 21.01 -13.17 2.46
CA MET A 664 20.53 -14.06 1.40
C MET A 664 19.00 -14.17 1.31
N TYR A 665 18.26 -13.80 2.37
CA TYR A 665 16.79 -13.77 2.33
C TYR A 665 16.27 -12.63 1.47
N LEU A 666 16.94 -11.48 1.49
CA LEU A 666 16.60 -10.38 0.61
C LEU A 666 16.81 -10.76 -0.85
N ILE A 667 17.85 -11.54 -1.15
CA ILE A 667 18.10 -12.07 -2.50
C ILE A 667 16.97 -13.00 -2.94
N ALA A 668 16.60 -13.97 -2.09
CA ALA A 668 15.50 -14.89 -2.37
C ALA A 668 14.16 -14.15 -2.54
N HIS A 669 13.89 -13.18 -1.66
CA HIS A 669 12.67 -12.40 -1.68
C HIS A 669 12.59 -11.49 -2.90
N GLU A 670 13.63 -10.73 -3.22
CA GLU A 670 13.66 -9.91 -4.43
C GLU A 670 13.47 -10.78 -5.68
N PHE A 671 14.15 -11.92 -5.77
CA PHE A 671 13.96 -12.83 -6.89
C PHE A 671 12.50 -13.29 -7.01
N LEU A 672 11.87 -13.68 -5.90
CA LEU A 672 10.48 -14.11 -5.88
C LEU A 672 9.49 -12.98 -6.22
N VAL A 673 9.69 -11.78 -5.69
CA VAL A 673 8.83 -10.61 -5.92
C VAL A 673 8.97 -10.05 -7.33
N PHE A 674 10.16 -10.07 -7.91
CA PHE A 674 10.40 -9.52 -9.25
C PHE A 674 10.01 -10.49 -10.36
N GLU A 675 10.18 -11.80 -10.18
CA GLU A 675 9.88 -12.76 -11.24
C GLU A 675 8.49 -13.40 -11.15
N PHE A 676 7.89 -13.49 -9.96
CA PHE A 676 6.65 -14.23 -9.78
C PHE A 676 5.53 -13.36 -9.17
N ARG A 677 4.31 -13.51 -9.71
CA ARG A 677 3.09 -12.90 -9.16
C ARG A 677 2.64 -13.62 -7.88
N ASP A 678 1.71 -13.02 -7.14
CA ASP A 678 1.20 -13.42 -5.80
C ASP A 678 0.72 -14.88 -5.61
N ASP A 679 0.71 -15.72 -6.65
CA ASP A 679 0.23 -17.11 -6.64
C ASP A 679 1.36 -18.17 -6.62
N TYR A 680 2.61 -17.78 -6.39
CA TYR A 680 3.76 -18.69 -6.51
C TYR A 680 3.95 -19.60 -5.29
N ASN A 681 3.71 -20.92 -5.46
CA ASN A 681 3.88 -21.94 -4.42
C ASN A 681 5.24 -22.68 -4.46
N GLY A 682 6.29 -22.08 -5.02
CA GLY A 682 7.60 -22.73 -5.13
C GLY A 682 8.38 -22.76 -3.82
N LEU A 683 8.99 -23.90 -3.48
CA LEU A 683 9.90 -24.03 -2.34
C LEU A 683 11.29 -23.49 -2.72
N PHE A 684 11.82 -22.59 -1.88
CA PHE A 684 13.14 -21.98 -2.06
C PHE A 684 14.12 -22.51 -1.02
N VAL A 685 15.24 -23.09 -1.48
CA VAL A 685 16.27 -23.65 -0.59
C VAL A 685 17.60 -22.92 -0.78
N ILE A 686 18.22 -22.51 0.33
CA ILE A 686 19.56 -21.94 0.36
C ILE A 686 20.53 -23.03 0.83
N LEU A 687 21.50 -23.38 0.00
CA LEU A 687 22.50 -24.41 0.29
C LEU A 687 23.81 -23.80 0.79
N SER A 688 24.38 -24.41 1.83
CA SER A 688 25.67 -24.02 2.39
C SER A 688 26.54 -25.23 2.76
N THR A 689 27.87 -25.05 2.78
CA THR A 689 28.81 -26.12 3.20
C THR A 689 28.94 -26.24 4.72
N GLY A 690 28.39 -25.30 5.49
CA GLY A 690 28.56 -25.26 6.94
C GLY A 690 27.78 -26.36 7.65
N ASP A 691 28.47 -27.11 8.53
CA ASP A 691 27.99 -28.22 9.37
C ASP A 691 26.91 -27.86 10.41
N LYS A 692 26.26 -26.70 10.32
CA LYS A 692 25.25 -26.29 11.30
C LYS A 692 23.95 -27.04 11.04
N THR A 693 23.87 -28.22 11.64
CA THR A 693 22.77 -29.21 11.71
C THR A 693 21.39 -28.69 12.11
N ALA A 694 21.20 -27.39 12.33
CA ALA A 694 19.87 -26.85 12.58
C ALA A 694 19.21 -26.46 11.27
N GLU A 695 18.26 -27.28 10.80
CA GLU A 695 17.14 -26.79 10.00
C GLU A 695 16.59 -25.54 10.68
N ARG A 696 16.92 -24.37 10.14
CA ARG A 696 16.37 -23.12 10.64
C ARG A 696 15.29 -22.71 9.66
N ILE A 697 14.05 -23.09 9.97
CA ILE A 697 12.90 -22.32 9.51
C ILE A 697 13.09 -20.95 10.16
N LEU A 698 13.55 -19.97 9.38
CA LEU A 698 13.55 -18.62 9.92
C LEU A 698 12.09 -18.21 10.13
N PRO A 699 11.75 -17.66 11.29
CA PRO A 699 10.42 -17.11 11.48
C PRO A 699 10.18 -16.05 10.40
N PRO A 700 8.97 -16.00 9.81
CA PRO A 700 8.64 -14.95 8.86
C PRO A 700 8.98 -13.60 9.50
N SER A 701 9.79 -12.81 8.80
CA SER A 701 10.06 -11.43 9.20
C SER A 701 8.72 -10.70 9.34
N LYS A 702 8.58 -9.82 10.33
CA LYS A 702 7.38 -8.97 10.50
C LYS A 702 7.01 -8.16 9.24
N THR A 703 7.93 -8.04 8.27
CA THR A 703 7.74 -7.35 6.99
C THR A 703 7.57 -8.26 5.77
N LEU A 704 7.76 -9.59 5.87
CA LEU A 704 7.80 -10.48 4.70
C LEU A 704 6.66 -11.51 4.77
N ARG A 705 5.72 -11.47 3.83
CA ARG A 705 4.66 -12.48 3.71
C ARG A 705 5.22 -13.79 3.10
N GLU A 706 4.86 -14.90 3.75
CA GLU A 706 4.43 -16.22 3.22
C GLU A 706 5.31 -17.10 2.30
N PHE A 707 6.55 -16.76 1.93
CA PHE A 707 7.40 -17.73 1.20
C PHE A 707 8.26 -18.61 2.15
N PRO A 708 8.13 -19.95 2.12
CA PRO A 708 8.99 -20.83 2.90
C PRO A 708 10.40 -20.84 2.30
N VAL A 709 11.30 -20.04 2.88
CA VAL A 709 12.75 -20.10 2.59
C VAL A 709 13.41 -21.05 3.58
N TRP A 710 13.96 -22.15 3.08
CA TRP A 710 14.69 -23.13 3.88
C TRP A 710 16.20 -22.96 3.69
N THR A 711 16.95 -23.07 4.77
CA THR A 711 18.41 -23.21 4.71
C THR A 711 18.79 -24.62 5.10
N GLU A 712 19.58 -25.30 4.26
CA GLU A 712 20.02 -26.67 4.50
C GLU A 712 21.51 -26.85 4.17
N GLY A 713 22.17 -27.76 4.87
CA GLY A 713 23.53 -28.19 4.53
C GLY A 713 23.52 -29.01 3.24
N ILE A 714 24.50 -28.78 2.36
CA ILE A 714 24.56 -29.42 1.03
C ILE A 714 24.51 -30.96 1.09
N ASP A 715 25.10 -31.57 2.13
CA ASP A 715 25.16 -33.02 2.26
C ASP A 715 23.84 -33.63 2.69
N LYS A 716 23.19 -33.02 3.70
CA LYS A 716 21.85 -33.41 4.11
C LYS A 716 20.84 -33.22 2.97
N PHE A 717 20.96 -32.11 2.24
CA PHE A 717 20.17 -31.86 1.04
C PHE A 717 20.42 -32.94 -0.01
N SER A 718 21.68 -33.28 -0.29
CA SER A 718 22.05 -34.33 -1.26
C SER A 718 21.47 -35.69 -0.89
N GLU A 719 21.56 -36.08 0.40
CA GLU A 719 20.98 -37.34 0.89
C GLU A 719 19.45 -37.38 0.71
N ARG A 720 18.77 -36.29 1.07
CA ARG A 720 17.32 -36.13 0.90
C ARG A 720 16.93 -36.15 -0.57
N PHE A 721 17.66 -35.42 -1.40
CA PHE A 721 17.44 -35.31 -2.84
C PHE A 721 17.63 -36.65 -3.56
N ALA A 722 18.67 -37.41 -3.21
CA ALA A 722 18.91 -38.73 -3.76
C ALA A 722 17.82 -39.73 -3.34
N ALA A 723 17.37 -39.68 -2.07
CA ALA A 723 16.29 -40.51 -1.56
C ALA A 723 14.95 -40.24 -2.26
N GLU A 724 14.60 -38.97 -2.49
CA GLU A 724 13.34 -38.58 -3.13
C GLU A 724 13.28 -38.93 -4.63
N LEU A 725 14.39 -38.78 -5.36
CA LEU A 725 14.44 -39.10 -6.79
C LEU A 725 14.74 -40.58 -7.12
N ARG A 726 14.96 -41.43 -6.10
CA ARG A 726 15.40 -42.83 -6.28
C ARG A 726 16.66 -42.97 -7.15
N VAL A 727 17.53 -41.97 -7.13
CA VAL A 727 18.87 -42.04 -7.75
C VAL A 727 19.86 -42.58 -6.71
N PRO A 728 20.94 -43.28 -7.12
CA PRO A 728 22.00 -43.71 -6.20
C PRO A 728 22.54 -42.52 -5.39
N ARG A 729 22.92 -42.74 -4.12
CA ARG A 729 23.57 -41.70 -3.29
C ARG A 729 24.81 -41.15 -4.00
N TRP A 730 24.97 -39.82 -3.94
CA TRP A 730 26.00 -39.07 -4.68
C TRP A 730 27.31 -38.92 -3.91
#